data_AF-A0A2G5W0I0-F1
#
_entry.id   AF-A0A2G5W0I0-F1
#
_cell.length_a   1.000
_cell.length_b   1.000
_cell.length_c   1.000
_cell.angle_alpha   90.00
_cell.angle_beta   90.00
_cell.angle_gamma   90.00
#
_symmetry.space_group_name_H-M   'P 1'
#
loop_
_entity.id
_entity.type
_entity.pdbx_description
1 polymer ?
#
loop_
_entity_poly.entity_id
_entity_poly.type
_entity_poly.pdbx_seq_one_letter_code
_entity_poly.pdbx_strand_id
1 'polypeptide(L)'
;MPVAPSFAEQPTPIYENQAAQTLQHSITISNTEVPMPLSTVEVQEGDTVLSVLKRNVESRGIQMEYSGGEGATAYVEGIDNVYEFDRGQGSGWMYSVNGIFPNRGAGVIKLIPGDKVEWKYTTDLGKDLNADLFPFREDLEPKISVSGVTSGATVTKSTLSFQVNAASYFGTALQPTVTVNGKQAVVTGNTVNAVLQSGDNNIVLQATDAKNDSVTKTVKVTYAPIANPEPNPLPNPVPNPNPSPEPPVVKPGPTPETPSTKDYSKLVTSAINEASAQMLAGSIDSEWQAIGLVKAGKKVPASYTKEFYEHLQDQVISRSGKGRMKITDVQRLTMAAAAIGIDPMNADGKGFNLIDKIVNSEKHMTGADSLTYQGNNGIIFALIALDTKGYQVPSNSKWTRESLVAELLKYQKDDGSWSLSTSKEGSTSYDITAMALIGIAPYTDKPEVRKAMDRAVKFLANEQGPTGGYDEAFVGGISSEATSQVIIGLTANQIDPRIPMFTKNGINLIDHLLSFQTADGGFQHTAGDSRSNAMATEQALQALVAFDLFTKGKGVLYNFKEIPVVPAPKPDPEPTPDPDPKPEPKPEPKPEPEPTPTPTPQFTDIHTHWAKDYINQAVEQGIANGYKDNTFKPNQSLTRAQAVSILVRALDLKTDKKAPFPDTQKYASSTQEEIAAAYHHGLVKGKDGKFMPAQEVTRAQMALMLYRAYEVKNGEMYKFDKMAPFRDIRSYNMEAVKAMSMLYDLKMAKGENGNFMPSNSTSRAHAMKMLIEFLNTK
;
A
#
# COMPACT_ATOMS: atom_id res chain seq x y z
N MET A 1 28.03 52.27 42.69
CA MET A 1 26.78 51.48 42.68
C MET A 1 25.63 52.48 42.54
N PRO A 2 24.61 52.29 41.67
CA PRO A 2 23.54 51.29 41.88
C PRO A 2 23.04 50.57 40.59
N VAL A 3 22.71 49.27 40.68
CA VAL A 3 21.36 48.62 40.72
C VAL A 3 20.69 48.47 39.33
N ALA A 4 20.57 47.21 38.90
CA ALA A 4 19.74 46.78 37.77
C ALA A 4 18.28 46.57 38.22
N PRO A 5 17.26 46.96 37.42
CA PRO A 5 15.89 46.58 37.66
C PRO A 5 15.44 45.38 36.80
N SER A 6 14.97 44.35 37.51
CA SER A 6 13.78 43.51 37.28
C SER A 6 13.35 43.22 35.83
N PHE A 7 13.44 41.94 35.45
CA PHE A 7 12.66 41.36 34.36
C PHE A 7 11.19 41.21 34.79
N ALA A 8 10.28 41.75 33.99
CA ALA A 8 8.85 41.46 34.07
C ALA A 8 8.57 40.06 33.49
N GLU A 9 7.67 39.32 34.13
CA GLU A 9 7.17 38.02 33.71
C GLU A 9 6.62 38.06 32.27
N GLN A 10 7.04 37.09 31.45
CA GLN A 10 6.41 36.80 30.16
C GLN A 10 5.06 36.13 30.41
N PRO A 11 3.98 36.55 29.72
CA PRO A 11 2.68 35.91 29.88
C PRO A 11 2.70 34.49 29.31
N THR A 12 1.96 33.63 30.01
CA THR A 12 1.64 32.24 29.66
C THR A 12 1.17 32.13 28.19
N PRO A 13 1.69 31.18 27.39
CA PRO A 13 1.18 30.96 26.05
C PRO A 13 -0.26 30.42 26.13
N ILE A 14 -1.18 31.22 25.60
CA ILE A 14 -2.53 30.82 25.24
C ILE A 14 -2.39 29.78 24.12
N TYR A 15 -2.94 28.57 24.32
CA TYR A 15 -3.06 27.58 23.26
C TYR A 15 -4.12 28.03 22.25
N GLU A 16 -3.71 28.81 21.25
CA GLU A 16 -4.54 29.17 20.10
C GLU A 16 -4.57 28.03 19.06
N ASN A 17 -5.79 27.59 18.72
CA ASN A 17 -6.26 26.79 17.60
C ASN A 17 -5.24 26.00 16.76
N GLN A 18 -5.34 24.67 16.83
CA GLN A 18 -4.73 23.74 15.88
C GLN A 18 -5.12 24.11 14.43
N ALA A 19 -4.14 24.36 13.57
CA ALA A 19 -4.37 24.50 12.13
C ALA A 19 -5.07 23.23 11.62
N ALA A 20 -6.10 23.40 10.77
CA ALA A 20 -6.89 22.30 10.24
C ALA A 20 -5.98 21.25 9.58
N GLN A 21 -6.07 20.01 10.06
CA GLN A 21 -5.33 18.89 9.53
C GLN A 21 -6.06 18.40 8.27
N THR A 22 -5.56 18.74 7.08
CA THR A 22 -6.26 18.47 5.80
C THR A 22 -5.39 17.70 4.80
N LEU A 23 -6.02 16.98 3.87
CA LEU A 23 -5.41 16.31 2.73
C LEU A 23 -6.20 16.59 1.43
N GLN A 24 -5.68 16.18 0.27
CA GLN A 24 -6.38 16.24 -1.02
C GLN A 24 -7.01 14.88 -1.34
N HIS A 25 -8.26 14.87 -1.83
CA HIS A 25 -8.98 13.64 -2.15
C HIS A 25 -9.78 13.79 -3.46
N SER A 26 -9.72 12.81 -4.36
CA SER A 26 -10.53 12.75 -5.60
C SER A 26 -11.06 11.36 -5.89
N ILE A 27 -12.15 11.29 -6.66
CA ILE A 27 -12.77 10.08 -7.20
C ILE A 27 -13.02 10.30 -8.69
N THR A 28 -12.44 9.46 -9.54
CA THR A 28 -12.50 9.57 -11.01
C THR A 28 -12.84 8.23 -11.64
N ILE A 29 -13.89 8.20 -12.47
CA ILE A 29 -14.27 7.01 -13.25
C ILE A 29 -13.65 7.10 -14.66
N SER A 30 -13.75 8.27 -15.28
CA SER A 30 -13.20 8.55 -16.61
C SER A 30 -12.91 10.05 -16.77
N ASN A 31 -12.39 10.48 -17.92
CA ASN A 31 -12.17 11.90 -18.20
C ASN A 31 -13.46 12.74 -18.19
N THR A 32 -14.62 12.09 -18.31
CA THR A 32 -15.95 12.74 -18.36
C THR A 32 -16.82 12.42 -17.14
N GLU A 33 -16.41 11.47 -16.30
CA GLU A 33 -17.17 11.00 -15.14
C GLU A 33 -16.27 11.16 -13.90
N VAL A 34 -16.48 12.24 -13.15
CA VAL A 34 -15.67 12.60 -11.99
C VAL A 34 -16.58 12.83 -10.79
N PRO A 35 -16.97 11.77 -10.06
CA PRO A 35 -17.88 11.86 -8.93
C PRO A 35 -17.43 12.87 -7.87
N MET A 36 -16.11 12.95 -7.65
CA MET A 36 -15.53 13.94 -6.76
C MET A 36 -14.23 14.49 -7.35
N PRO A 37 -14.22 15.75 -7.84
CA PRO A 37 -12.97 16.37 -8.28
C PRO A 37 -12.02 16.54 -7.09
N LEU A 38 -10.74 16.74 -7.38
CA LEU A 38 -9.71 16.93 -6.36
C LEU A 38 -10.10 18.05 -5.40
N SER A 39 -10.37 17.66 -4.15
CA SER A 39 -10.92 18.52 -3.10
C SER A 39 -10.06 18.45 -1.85
N THR A 40 -10.02 19.54 -1.08
CA THR A 40 -9.40 19.54 0.26
C THR A 40 -10.41 18.97 1.26
N VAL A 41 -9.97 18.01 2.07
CA VAL A 41 -10.81 17.32 3.06
C VAL A 41 -10.08 17.24 4.39
N GLU A 42 -10.80 17.18 5.49
CA GLU A 42 -10.21 16.98 6.81
C GLU A 42 -9.64 15.57 6.97
N VAL A 43 -8.53 15.46 7.69
CA VAL A 43 -7.92 14.21 8.12
C VAL A 43 -7.72 14.23 9.63
N GLN A 44 -8.01 13.10 10.25
CA GLN A 44 -7.93 12.87 11.69
C GLN A 44 -6.84 11.84 11.99
N GLU A 45 -6.35 11.86 13.23
CA GLU A 45 -5.35 10.89 13.66
C GLU A 45 -5.92 9.46 13.60
N GLY A 46 -5.20 8.57 12.91
CA GLY A 46 -5.65 7.20 12.67
C GLY A 46 -6.50 7.02 11.41
N ASP A 47 -6.82 8.09 10.67
CA ASP A 47 -7.55 7.95 9.41
C ASP A 47 -6.79 7.06 8.43
N THR A 48 -7.55 6.20 7.77
CA THR A 48 -7.14 5.36 6.65
C THR A 48 -7.75 5.87 5.35
N VAL A 49 -7.21 5.44 4.20
CA VAL A 49 -7.80 5.78 2.89
C VAL A 49 -9.28 5.43 2.81
N LEU A 50 -9.68 4.28 3.35
CA LEU A 50 -11.08 3.88 3.39
C LEU A 50 -11.93 4.79 4.28
N SER A 51 -11.46 5.10 5.50
CA SER A 51 -12.22 5.96 6.42
C SER A 51 -12.47 7.36 5.86
N VAL A 52 -11.46 7.92 5.16
CA VAL A 52 -11.56 9.21 4.47
C VAL A 52 -12.47 9.09 3.25
N LEU A 53 -12.45 7.98 2.51
CA LEU A 53 -13.40 7.74 1.44
C LEU A 53 -14.84 7.77 1.97
N LYS A 54 -15.15 6.92 2.95
CA LYS A 54 -16.48 6.79 3.58
C LYS A 54 -17.04 8.14 4.02
N ARG A 55 -16.26 8.89 4.80
CA ARG A 55 -16.68 10.21 5.31
C ARG A 55 -16.99 11.20 4.19
N ASN A 56 -16.17 11.20 3.13
CA ASN A 56 -16.32 12.17 2.04
C ASN A 56 -17.48 11.84 1.09
N VAL A 57 -17.68 10.57 0.75
CA VAL A 57 -18.81 10.17 -0.11
C VAL A 57 -20.14 10.39 0.60
N GLU A 58 -20.22 10.05 1.90
CA GLU A 58 -21.40 10.29 2.74
C GLU A 58 -21.75 11.78 2.79
N SER A 59 -20.77 12.65 3.10
CA SER A 59 -20.98 14.11 3.15
C SER A 59 -21.42 14.73 1.83
N ARG A 60 -21.26 14.02 0.71
CA ARG A 60 -21.56 14.48 -0.65
C ARG A 60 -22.74 13.76 -1.28
N GLY A 61 -23.37 12.82 -0.57
CA GLY A 61 -24.42 11.97 -1.13
C GLY A 61 -23.96 11.13 -2.32
N ILE A 62 -22.66 10.81 -2.41
CA ILE A 62 -22.11 9.92 -3.43
C ILE A 62 -22.32 8.50 -2.93
N GLN A 63 -22.96 7.67 -3.74
CA GLN A 63 -23.14 6.26 -3.40
C GLN A 63 -21.77 5.58 -3.28
N MET A 64 -21.60 4.74 -2.26
CA MET A 64 -20.44 3.88 -2.11
C MET A 64 -20.89 2.53 -1.56
N GLU A 65 -20.25 1.47 -2.02
CA GLU A 65 -20.39 0.12 -1.48
C GLU A 65 -19.01 -0.53 -1.35
N TYR A 66 -18.79 -1.23 -0.24
CA TYR A 66 -17.54 -1.92 0.07
C TYR A 66 -17.81 -3.15 0.92
N SER A 67 -16.88 -4.10 0.93
CA SER A 67 -16.92 -5.32 1.74
C SER A 67 -15.58 -5.57 2.44
N GLY A 68 -15.50 -6.62 3.28
CA GLY A 68 -14.26 -7.01 3.96
C GLY A 68 -13.88 -6.14 5.17
N GLY A 69 -14.83 -5.43 5.76
CA GLY A 69 -14.63 -4.64 6.99
C GLY A 69 -13.80 -3.36 6.79
N GLU A 70 -13.21 -2.85 7.87
CA GLU A 70 -12.42 -1.60 7.85
C GLU A 70 -10.90 -1.82 7.75
N GLY A 71 -10.45 -3.08 7.67
CA GLY A 71 -9.05 -3.50 7.76
C GLY A 71 -8.35 -3.77 6.42
N ALA A 72 -7.36 -4.67 6.44
CA ALA A 72 -6.52 -4.97 5.26
C ALA A 72 -7.30 -5.62 4.12
N THR A 73 -8.42 -6.27 4.46
CA THR A 73 -9.35 -6.97 3.58
C THR A 73 -10.41 -6.05 2.98
N ALA A 74 -10.45 -4.77 3.36
CA ALA A 74 -11.44 -3.83 2.87
C ALA A 74 -11.34 -3.66 1.36
N TYR A 75 -12.44 -3.92 0.67
CA TYR A 75 -12.52 -3.90 -0.78
C TYR A 75 -13.70 -3.02 -1.22
N VAL A 76 -13.40 -1.96 -1.98
CA VAL A 76 -14.41 -1.01 -2.45
C VAL A 76 -15.02 -1.51 -3.75
N GLU A 77 -16.28 -1.91 -3.67
CA GLU A 77 -17.01 -2.58 -4.75
C GLU A 77 -17.57 -1.57 -5.73
N GLY A 78 -18.05 -0.42 -5.25
CA GLY A 78 -18.66 0.59 -6.11
C GLY A 78 -18.59 1.98 -5.52
N ILE A 79 -18.47 2.97 -6.40
CA ILE A 79 -18.57 4.39 -6.07
C ILE A 79 -19.36 5.07 -7.19
N ASP A 80 -20.30 5.94 -6.83
CA ASP A 80 -21.19 6.65 -7.76
C ASP A 80 -21.95 5.72 -8.72
N ASN A 81 -22.41 4.58 -8.18
CA ASN A 81 -23.13 3.51 -8.91
C ASN A 81 -22.33 2.83 -10.02
N VAL A 82 -21.03 3.09 -10.12
CA VAL A 82 -20.12 2.32 -10.96
C VAL A 82 -19.40 1.33 -10.08
N TYR A 83 -19.64 0.05 -10.34
CA TYR A 83 -19.11 -1.05 -9.56
C TYR A 83 -17.99 -1.76 -10.30
N GLU A 84 -17.21 -2.54 -9.56
CA GLU A 84 -16.41 -3.60 -10.15
C GLU A 84 -17.22 -4.42 -11.16
N PHE A 85 -16.49 -4.85 -12.19
CA PHE A 85 -17.00 -5.57 -13.33
C PHE A 85 -17.94 -4.80 -14.27
N ASP A 86 -18.49 -3.63 -13.90
CA ASP A 86 -19.44 -2.90 -14.77
C ASP A 86 -18.89 -2.57 -16.17
N ARG A 87 -17.57 -2.51 -16.33
CA ARG A 87 -16.89 -2.29 -17.62
C ARG A 87 -16.04 -3.49 -18.07
N GLY A 88 -16.40 -4.70 -17.65
CA GLY A 88 -15.75 -5.97 -18.01
C GLY A 88 -15.04 -6.66 -16.85
N GLN A 89 -14.63 -7.91 -17.03
CA GLN A 89 -14.09 -8.78 -15.97
C GLN A 89 -12.86 -8.22 -15.24
N GLY A 90 -12.09 -7.34 -15.88
CA GLY A 90 -10.93 -6.68 -15.29
C GLY A 90 -11.21 -5.30 -14.67
N SER A 91 -12.47 -4.86 -14.65
CA SER A 91 -12.82 -3.51 -14.19
C SER A 91 -13.12 -3.41 -12.70
N GLY A 92 -12.76 -2.29 -12.08
CA GLY A 92 -12.89 -2.11 -10.62
C GLY A 92 -12.27 -0.82 -10.10
N TRP A 93 -12.34 -0.63 -8.79
CA TRP A 93 -11.80 0.55 -8.12
C TRP A 93 -10.39 0.32 -7.60
N MET A 94 -9.49 1.24 -7.93
CA MET A 94 -8.15 1.32 -7.36
C MET A 94 -7.96 2.67 -6.68
N TYR A 95 -7.00 2.76 -5.77
CA TYR A 95 -6.64 4.02 -5.14
C TYR A 95 -5.14 4.24 -5.17
N SER A 96 -4.75 5.51 -5.17
CA SER A 96 -3.36 5.91 -5.02
C SER A 96 -3.22 6.96 -3.93
N VAL A 97 -2.10 6.95 -3.22
CA VAL A 97 -1.72 8.00 -2.26
C VAL A 97 -0.43 8.64 -2.76
N ASN A 98 -0.46 9.94 -3.00
CA ASN A 98 0.63 10.73 -3.58
C ASN A 98 1.12 10.19 -4.93
N GLY A 99 0.21 9.58 -5.71
CA GLY A 99 0.50 8.97 -7.01
C GLY A 99 1.11 7.57 -6.93
N ILE A 100 1.21 6.96 -5.75
CA ILE A 100 1.62 5.57 -5.56
C ILE A 100 0.38 4.71 -5.34
N PHE A 101 0.22 3.60 -6.05
CA PHE A 101 -0.81 2.60 -5.80
C PHE A 101 -0.31 1.61 -4.74
N PRO A 102 -0.85 1.63 -3.50
CA PRO A 102 -0.34 0.75 -2.46
C PRO A 102 -0.68 -0.72 -2.72
N ASN A 103 0.24 -1.62 -2.40
CA ASN A 103 0.03 -3.08 -2.44
C ASN A 103 -0.81 -3.63 -1.27
N ARG A 104 -1.64 -2.80 -0.64
CA ARG A 104 -2.44 -3.14 0.54
C ARG A 104 -3.85 -2.58 0.41
N GLY A 105 -4.81 -3.13 1.14
CA GLY A 105 -6.18 -2.60 1.17
C GLY A 105 -6.26 -1.17 1.70
N ALA A 106 -7.22 -0.39 1.21
CA ALA A 106 -7.43 1.01 1.60
C ALA A 106 -7.74 1.17 3.11
N GLY A 107 -8.20 0.12 3.78
CA GLY A 107 -8.48 0.10 5.20
C GLY A 107 -7.24 0.10 6.10
N VAL A 108 -6.04 -0.16 5.59
CA VAL A 108 -4.81 -0.14 6.41
C VAL A 108 -3.81 0.95 6.04
N ILE A 109 -4.01 1.62 4.92
CA ILE A 109 -3.16 2.74 4.53
C ILE A 109 -3.52 3.97 5.34
N LYS A 110 -2.73 4.22 6.39
CA LYS A 110 -2.84 5.39 7.27
C LYS A 110 -2.46 6.67 6.52
N LEU A 111 -3.26 7.71 6.73
CA LEU A 111 -3.10 9.02 6.12
C LEU A 111 -2.53 10.03 7.12
N ILE A 112 -1.82 11.02 6.58
CA ILE A 112 -1.31 12.18 7.32
C ILE A 112 -1.74 13.47 6.61
N PRO A 113 -1.71 14.62 7.29
CA PRO A 113 -2.00 15.89 6.66
C PRO A 113 -1.09 16.15 5.45
N GLY A 114 -1.68 16.65 4.38
CA GLY A 114 -0.99 16.97 3.13
C GLY A 114 -0.94 15.83 2.10
N ASP A 115 -1.41 14.62 2.44
CA ASP A 115 -1.51 13.54 1.47
C ASP A 115 -2.46 13.87 0.30
N LYS A 116 -2.26 13.21 -0.84
CA LYS A 116 -3.17 13.24 -1.98
C LYS A 116 -3.70 11.85 -2.26
N VAL A 117 -4.96 11.61 -1.95
CA VAL A 117 -5.66 10.34 -2.21
C VAL A 117 -6.45 10.47 -3.52
N GLU A 118 -6.26 9.53 -4.44
CA GLU A 118 -7.01 9.49 -5.70
C GLU A 118 -7.59 8.10 -5.91
N TRP A 119 -8.91 7.98 -5.90
CA TRP A 119 -9.64 6.80 -6.35
C TRP A 119 -9.86 6.88 -7.86
N LYS A 120 -9.53 5.79 -8.56
CA LYS A 120 -9.57 5.68 -10.01
C LYS A 120 -10.20 4.35 -10.42
N TYR A 121 -11.09 4.40 -11.39
CA TYR A 121 -11.70 3.20 -11.95
C TYR A 121 -10.82 2.64 -13.08
N THR A 122 -10.48 1.35 -13.00
CA THR A 122 -9.74 0.61 -14.04
C THR A 122 -10.70 -0.19 -14.89
N THR A 123 -10.34 -0.45 -16.16
CA THR A 123 -10.99 -1.44 -17.02
C THR A 123 -10.12 -2.67 -17.34
N ASP A 124 -8.87 -2.72 -16.86
CA ASP A 124 -7.89 -3.78 -17.16
C ASP A 124 -6.95 -4.06 -15.97
N LEU A 125 -7.51 -4.36 -14.80
CA LEU A 125 -6.78 -4.76 -13.59
C LEU A 125 -5.63 -3.81 -13.21
N GLY A 126 -5.80 -2.51 -13.50
CA GLY A 126 -4.84 -1.44 -13.24
C GLY A 126 -3.84 -1.15 -14.36
N LYS A 127 -3.75 -1.99 -15.41
CA LYS A 127 -2.81 -1.79 -16.52
C LYS A 127 -3.09 -0.50 -17.29
N ASP A 128 -4.36 -0.22 -17.54
CA ASP A 128 -4.84 1.03 -18.16
C ASP A 128 -4.49 2.29 -17.36
N LEU A 129 -4.29 2.14 -16.05
CA LEU A 129 -3.90 3.21 -15.14
C LEU A 129 -2.39 3.32 -14.91
N ASN A 130 -1.60 2.37 -15.44
CA ASN A 130 -0.20 2.12 -15.03
C ASN A 130 -0.09 1.96 -13.50
N ALA A 131 -1.00 1.20 -12.91
CA ALA A 131 -1.13 1.01 -11.46
C ALA A 131 -0.27 -0.16 -10.94
N ASP A 132 1.05 -0.07 -11.13
CA ASP A 132 1.97 -0.99 -10.47
C ASP A 132 1.88 -0.82 -8.95
N LEU A 133 1.73 -1.93 -8.22
CA LEU A 133 1.54 -1.93 -6.78
C LEU A 133 2.89 -1.82 -6.05
N PHE A 134 2.97 -0.95 -5.04
CA PHE A 134 4.18 -0.74 -4.24
C PHE A 134 3.89 -0.70 -2.73
N PRO A 135 4.85 -1.12 -1.88
CA PRO A 135 4.80 -0.84 -0.45
C PRO A 135 4.64 0.66 -0.19
N PHE A 136 3.71 1.03 0.69
CA PHE A 136 3.45 2.42 1.02
C PHE A 136 3.25 2.61 2.52
N ARG A 137 4.24 3.25 3.17
CA ARG A 137 4.19 3.67 4.58
C ARG A 137 3.78 2.58 5.57
N GLU A 138 4.33 1.37 5.38
CA GLU A 138 3.97 0.20 6.19
C GLU A 138 4.53 0.25 7.64
N ASP A 139 5.52 1.12 7.88
CA ASP A 139 6.23 1.29 9.16
C ASP A 139 5.92 2.64 9.84
N LEU A 140 4.70 3.16 9.72
CA LEU A 140 4.29 4.35 10.47
C LEU A 140 4.15 4.04 11.96
N GLU A 141 5.27 4.14 12.67
CA GLU A 141 5.35 3.99 14.12
C GLU A 141 5.40 5.34 14.83
N PRO A 142 4.93 5.39 16.11
CA PRO A 142 5.29 6.47 17.01
C PRO A 142 6.81 6.65 17.09
N LYS A 143 7.25 7.89 17.23
CA LYS A 143 8.67 8.24 17.33
C LYS A 143 9.02 8.61 18.75
N ILE A 144 10.16 8.11 19.24
CA ILE A 144 10.73 8.52 20.51
C ILE A 144 12.18 9.01 20.33
N SER A 145 12.45 10.20 20.84
CA SER A 145 13.76 10.83 20.83
C SER A 145 14.23 11.09 22.25
N VAL A 146 15.53 10.98 22.46
CA VAL A 146 16.18 11.15 23.76
C VAL A 146 17.36 12.08 23.56
N SER A 147 17.48 13.12 24.39
CA SER A 147 18.61 14.05 24.39
C SER A 147 19.10 14.31 25.81
N GLY A 148 20.39 14.61 25.97
CA GLY A 148 21.03 14.74 27.29
C GLY A 148 21.58 13.44 27.88
N VAL A 149 21.41 12.30 27.19
CA VAL A 149 22.08 11.03 27.52
C VAL A 149 22.41 10.25 26.24
N THR A 150 23.58 9.60 26.22
CA THR A 150 24.03 8.71 25.14
C THR A 150 24.17 7.29 25.68
N SER A 151 23.70 6.30 24.91
CA SER A 151 23.86 4.89 25.29
C SER A 151 25.34 4.52 25.32
N GLY A 152 25.78 3.84 26.38
CA GLY A 152 27.19 3.52 26.66
C GLY A 152 27.93 4.61 27.46
N ALA A 153 27.27 5.71 27.84
CA ALA A 153 27.91 6.74 28.66
C ALA A 153 28.26 6.21 30.06
N THR A 154 29.42 6.63 30.57
CA THR A 154 29.79 6.49 31.98
C THR A 154 29.54 7.81 32.71
N VAL A 155 28.81 7.77 33.82
CA VAL A 155 28.48 8.95 34.63
C VAL A 155 28.99 8.79 36.05
N THR A 156 29.24 9.92 36.72
CA THR A 156 29.83 9.96 38.06
C THR A 156 28.82 10.34 39.15
N LYS A 157 27.60 10.71 38.77
CA LYS A 157 26.49 11.01 39.69
C LYS A 157 25.47 9.86 39.68
N SER A 158 24.88 9.57 40.83
CA SER A 158 23.83 8.56 40.99
C SER A 158 22.47 9.00 40.42
N THR A 159 22.34 10.26 39.98
CA THR A 159 21.15 10.79 39.32
C THR A 159 21.51 11.31 37.93
N LEU A 160 20.61 11.06 36.98
CA LEU A 160 20.77 11.47 35.59
C LEU A 160 19.47 12.10 35.08
N SER A 161 19.56 13.37 34.69
CA SER A 161 18.45 14.11 34.08
C SER A 161 18.65 14.21 32.58
N PHE A 162 17.63 13.84 31.81
CA PHE A 162 17.65 13.91 30.35
C PHE A 162 16.26 14.20 29.80
N GLN A 163 16.17 14.58 28.53
CA GLN A 163 14.90 14.89 27.86
C GLN A 163 14.44 13.70 27.02
N VAL A 164 13.14 13.42 27.07
CA VAL A 164 12.44 12.48 26.20
C VAL A 164 11.33 13.22 25.47
N ASN A 165 11.29 13.10 24.14
CA ASN A 165 10.14 13.56 23.36
C ASN A 165 9.57 12.38 22.60
N ALA A 166 8.28 12.13 22.76
CA ALA A 166 7.56 11.13 21.99
C ALA A 166 6.42 11.80 21.21
N ALA A 167 6.18 11.32 20.00
CA ALA A 167 5.07 11.76 19.17
C ALA A 167 4.54 10.60 18.33
N SER A 168 3.25 10.59 18.03
CA SER A 168 2.68 9.66 17.06
C SER A 168 3.23 9.95 15.66
N TYR A 169 2.97 9.05 14.72
CA TYR A 169 3.32 9.29 13.32
C TYR A 169 2.55 10.49 12.72
N PHE A 170 1.39 10.83 13.29
CA PHE A 170 0.56 11.98 12.94
C PHE A 170 1.08 13.31 13.53
N GLY A 171 2.13 13.24 14.37
CA GLY A 171 2.76 14.39 15.01
C GLY A 171 2.15 14.78 16.35
N THR A 172 1.16 14.03 16.84
CA THR A 172 0.54 14.26 18.15
C THR A 172 1.54 13.92 19.25
N ALA A 173 1.73 14.82 20.21
CA ALA A 173 2.64 14.57 21.33
C ALA A 173 2.14 13.41 22.20
N LEU A 174 3.03 12.45 22.50
CA LEU A 174 2.75 11.29 23.33
C LEU A 174 3.44 11.41 24.68
N GLN A 175 2.81 10.87 25.72
CA GLN A 175 3.39 10.78 27.05
C GLN A 175 4.22 9.49 27.18
N PRO A 176 5.56 9.58 27.32
CA PRO A 176 6.39 8.40 27.45
C PRO A 176 6.39 7.86 28.88
N THR A 177 6.35 6.53 29.02
CA THR A 177 6.67 5.84 30.26
C THR A 177 8.15 5.51 30.29
N VAL A 178 8.79 5.66 31.46
CA VAL A 178 10.23 5.39 31.59
C VAL A 178 10.48 4.51 32.80
N THR A 179 11.29 3.47 32.62
CA THR A 179 11.77 2.61 33.69
C THR A 179 13.30 2.57 33.73
N VAL A 180 13.86 2.46 34.94
CA VAL A 180 15.29 2.28 35.18
C VAL A 180 15.45 0.97 35.95
N ASN A 181 16.11 -0.01 35.32
CA ASN A 181 16.25 -1.38 35.85
C ASN A 181 14.90 -1.99 36.30
N GLY A 182 13.85 -1.74 35.51
CA GLY A 182 12.49 -2.23 35.78
C GLY A 182 11.67 -1.42 36.79
N LYS A 183 12.21 -0.36 37.39
CA LYS A 183 11.46 0.55 38.29
C LYS A 183 11.02 1.81 37.55
N GLN A 184 9.79 2.27 37.73
CA GLN A 184 9.32 3.53 37.13
C GLN A 184 10.19 4.72 37.55
N ALA A 185 10.58 5.54 36.59
CA ALA A 185 11.23 6.82 36.80
C ALA A 185 10.21 7.96 36.81
N VAL A 186 10.55 9.05 37.48
CA VAL A 186 9.72 10.26 37.49
C VAL A 186 9.93 11.01 36.18
N VAL A 187 8.82 11.27 35.47
CA VAL A 187 8.77 12.08 34.26
C VAL A 187 7.98 13.36 34.58
N THR A 188 8.56 14.53 34.35
CA THR A 188 7.92 15.84 34.57
C THR A 188 8.02 16.65 33.28
N GLY A 189 6.88 16.82 32.59
CA GLY A 189 6.89 17.28 31.21
C GLY A 189 7.68 16.30 30.35
N ASN A 190 8.72 16.80 29.66
CA ASN A 190 9.62 15.97 28.84
C ASN A 190 10.92 15.58 29.57
N THR A 191 11.06 15.95 30.85
CA THR A 191 12.27 15.68 31.63
C THR A 191 12.13 14.39 32.41
N VAL A 192 13.09 13.47 32.23
CA VAL A 192 13.23 12.26 33.04
C VAL A 192 14.29 12.48 34.09
N ASN A 193 13.99 12.12 35.34
CA ASN A 193 14.96 12.07 36.42
C ASN A 193 15.21 10.60 36.81
N ALA A 194 16.28 10.02 36.28
CA ALA A 194 16.65 8.62 36.51
C ALA A 194 17.57 8.49 37.74
N VAL A 195 17.25 7.54 38.62
CA VAL A 195 18.11 7.13 39.75
C VAL A 195 18.85 5.86 39.37
N LEU A 196 20.18 5.90 39.40
CA LEU A 196 21.06 4.84 38.92
C LEU A 196 21.59 3.98 40.08
N GLN A 197 21.73 2.68 39.85
CA GLN A 197 22.50 1.77 40.72
C GLN A 197 23.98 1.76 40.29
N SER A 198 24.89 1.42 41.20
CA SER A 198 26.32 1.29 40.86
C SER A 198 26.53 0.26 39.75
N GLY A 199 27.40 0.57 38.79
CA GLY A 199 27.61 -0.27 37.61
C GLY A 199 26.57 0.00 36.51
N ASP A 200 26.17 -1.05 35.79
CA ASP A 200 25.34 -0.90 34.59
C ASP A 200 23.85 -0.69 34.92
N ASN A 201 23.24 0.21 34.15
CA ASN A 201 21.83 0.57 34.22
C ASN A 201 21.17 0.49 32.84
N ASN A 202 19.99 -0.10 32.79
CA ASN A 202 19.12 -0.13 31.62
C ASN A 202 17.96 0.84 31.84
N ILE A 203 17.89 1.88 31.01
CA ILE A 203 16.79 2.84 31.00
C ILE A 203 15.91 2.52 29.80
N VAL A 204 14.69 2.08 30.02
CA VAL A 204 13.73 1.72 28.97
C VAL A 204 12.66 2.81 28.90
N LEU A 205 12.49 3.38 27.71
CA LEU A 205 11.48 4.39 27.41
C LEU A 205 10.47 3.78 26.45
N GLN A 206 9.19 3.93 26.74
CA GLN A 206 8.11 3.46 25.89
C GLN A 206 7.10 4.59 25.66
N ALA A 207 6.57 4.71 24.45
CA ALA A 207 5.44 5.58 24.17
C ALA A 207 4.41 4.83 23.35
N THR A 208 3.14 5.07 23.64
CA THR A 208 2.01 4.40 23.01
C THR A 208 1.03 5.44 22.51
N ASP A 209 0.53 5.30 21.29
CA ASP A 209 -0.47 6.21 20.74
C ASP A 209 -1.91 5.79 21.09
N ALA A 210 -2.88 6.60 20.68
CA ALA A 210 -4.30 6.36 20.96
C ALA A 210 -4.87 5.10 20.29
N LYS A 211 -4.11 4.45 19.40
CA LYS A 211 -4.46 3.21 18.71
C LYS A 211 -3.67 2.01 19.25
N ASN A 212 -2.98 2.18 20.38
CA ASN A 212 -2.13 1.18 21.04
C ASN A 212 -0.87 0.77 20.24
N ASP A 213 -0.49 1.51 19.20
CA ASP A 213 0.83 1.31 18.59
C ASP A 213 1.90 1.84 19.55
N SER A 214 2.98 1.09 19.77
CA SER A 214 4.00 1.45 20.75
C SER A 214 5.41 1.43 20.19
N VAL A 215 6.23 2.38 20.63
CA VAL A 215 7.66 2.45 20.35
C VAL A 215 8.43 2.30 21.64
N THR A 216 9.48 1.47 21.63
CA THR A 216 10.36 1.27 22.78
C THR A 216 11.80 1.62 22.43
N LYS A 217 12.48 2.34 23.32
CA LYS A 217 13.90 2.67 23.20
C LYS A 217 14.63 2.37 24.50
N THR A 218 15.80 1.75 24.39
CA THR A 218 16.65 1.42 25.54
C THR A 218 17.94 2.23 25.51
N VAL A 219 18.27 2.88 26.62
CA VAL A 219 19.53 3.61 26.84
C VAL A 219 20.31 2.91 27.96
N LYS A 220 21.53 2.49 27.67
CA LYS A 220 22.43 1.85 28.65
C LYS A 220 23.38 2.89 29.23
N VAL A 221 23.54 2.95 30.55
CA VAL A 221 24.44 3.89 31.23
C VAL A 221 25.19 3.17 32.35
N THR A 222 26.48 3.42 32.46
CA THR A 222 27.29 2.89 33.58
C THR A 222 27.49 4.00 34.62
N TYR A 223 27.07 3.79 35.86
CA TYR A 223 27.36 4.68 36.97
C TYR A 223 28.65 4.20 37.66
N ALA A 224 29.73 4.97 37.48
CA ALA A 224 31.04 4.75 38.09
C ALA A 224 31.37 5.95 39.00
N PRO A 225 31.17 5.86 40.32
CA PRO A 225 31.57 6.92 41.24
C PRO A 225 33.09 7.12 41.16
N ILE A 226 33.55 8.37 41.18
CA ILE A 226 34.97 8.70 41.14
C ILE A 226 35.63 8.12 42.40
N ALA A 227 36.43 7.08 42.25
CA ALA A 227 37.37 6.65 43.27
C ALA A 227 38.59 7.58 43.24
N ASN A 228 39.01 8.08 44.41
CA ASN A 228 40.29 8.78 44.55
C ASN A 228 41.43 7.88 44.03
N PRO A 229 42.42 8.40 43.27
CA PRO A 229 43.42 7.56 42.65
C PRO A 229 44.53 7.18 43.65
N GLU A 230 44.79 5.89 43.80
CA GLU A 230 46.10 5.37 44.23
C GLU A 230 46.90 4.83 43.03
N PRO A 231 48.25 4.82 43.09
CA PRO A 231 49.11 4.80 41.91
C PRO A 231 49.41 3.39 41.36
N ASN A 232 49.57 3.34 40.03
CA ASN A 232 49.89 2.18 39.18
C ASN A 232 51.25 1.52 39.51
N PRO A 233 51.40 0.21 39.25
CA PRO A 233 52.68 -0.41 38.87
C PRO A 233 52.77 -0.80 37.39
N LEU A 234 54.03 -0.97 36.96
CA LEU A 234 54.62 -0.97 35.61
C LEU A 234 54.33 -2.20 34.70
N PRO A 235 54.61 -2.09 33.38
CA PRO A 235 54.27 -3.09 32.35
C PRO A 235 55.45 -3.99 31.94
N ASN A 236 55.13 -5.13 31.27
CA ASN A 236 55.79 -5.76 30.10
C ASN A 236 55.49 -7.28 30.04
N PRO A 237 55.77 -8.04 28.96
CA PRO A 237 55.79 -7.74 27.51
C PRO A 237 55.05 -8.83 26.65
N VAL A 238 54.79 -8.53 25.37
CA VAL A 238 54.44 -9.47 24.25
C VAL A 238 55.79 -9.79 23.53
N PRO A 239 56.05 -10.83 22.68
CA PRO A 239 55.15 -11.61 21.79
C PRO A 239 55.55 -13.09 21.47
N ASN A 240 54.78 -13.80 20.62
CA ASN A 240 55.35 -14.46 19.42
C ASN A 240 54.27 -14.94 18.41
N PRO A 241 54.47 -14.76 17.09
CA PRO A 241 53.68 -15.34 16.00
C PRO A 241 54.45 -16.43 15.22
N ASN A 242 53.79 -17.47 14.65
CA ASN A 242 54.23 -18.18 13.42
C ASN A 242 53.21 -19.25 12.92
N PRO A 243 53.40 -19.96 11.77
CA PRO A 243 52.82 -19.58 10.47
C PRO A 243 52.16 -20.72 9.64
N SER A 244 51.60 -20.29 8.50
CA SER A 244 51.52 -20.94 7.17
C SER A 244 50.59 -22.14 6.83
N PRO A 245 50.15 -22.22 5.55
CA PRO A 245 49.09 -23.12 5.05
C PRO A 245 49.60 -24.22 4.08
N GLU A 246 48.77 -25.23 3.78
CA GLU A 246 48.97 -26.20 2.69
C GLU A 246 47.63 -26.65 2.04
N PRO A 247 47.62 -27.23 0.81
CA PRO A 247 46.72 -26.87 -0.30
C PRO A 247 45.56 -27.88 -0.59
N PRO A 248 44.73 -27.65 -1.64
CA PRO A 248 43.42 -28.28 -1.78
C PRO A 248 43.43 -29.60 -2.56
N VAL A 249 42.46 -30.48 -2.26
CA VAL A 249 42.08 -31.63 -3.08
C VAL A 249 40.62 -31.48 -3.52
N VAL A 250 40.39 -31.66 -4.82
CA VAL A 250 39.11 -31.61 -5.56
C VAL A 250 38.95 -33.04 -6.13
N LYS A 251 37.85 -33.80 -6.00
CA LYS A 251 36.51 -33.67 -6.63
C LYS A 251 35.63 -34.93 -6.29
N PRO A 252 34.42 -35.15 -6.85
CA PRO A 252 33.14 -35.18 -6.14
C PRO A 252 32.43 -36.55 -6.13
N GLY A 253 31.31 -36.64 -5.41
CA GLY A 253 30.29 -37.67 -5.60
C GLY A 253 28.98 -37.25 -4.91
N PRO A 254 27.82 -37.37 -5.57
CA PRO A 254 26.55 -36.93 -5.01
C PRO A 254 26.16 -37.86 -3.86
N THR A 255 25.93 -37.28 -2.70
CA THR A 255 25.35 -38.03 -1.57
C THR A 255 23.85 -38.17 -1.84
N PRO A 256 23.25 -39.35 -1.60
CA PRO A 256 21.80 -39.50 -1.63
C PRO A 256 21.18 -38.59 -0.58
N GLU A 257 20.23 -37.74 -0.97
CA GLU A 257 19.46 -36.94 -0.01
C GLU A 257 18.81 -37.89 1.01
N THR A 258 19.18 -37.69 2.27
CA THR A 258 18.64 -38.43 3.41
C THR A 258 17.22 -37.93 3.68
N PRO A 259 16.23 -38.80 3.96
CA PRO A 259 14.90 -38.33 4.32
C PRO A 259 14.97 -37.45 5.58
N SER A 260 14.35 -36.26 5.51
CA SER A 260 14.32 -35.28 6.59
C SER A 260 13.80 -35.91 7.90
N THR A 261 14.56 -35.74 8.99
CA THR A 261 14.23 -36.15 10.37
C THR A 261 13.20 -35.24 11.07
N LYS A 262 12.61 -34.27 10.36
CA LYS A 262 11.61 -33.34 10.91
C LYS A 262 10.31 -34.06 11.25
N ASP A 263 9.86 -33.91 12.50
CA ASP A 263 8.55 -34.35 12.94
C ASP A 263 7.48 -33.33 12.50
N TYR A 264 7.04 -33.46 11.25
CA TYR A 264 5.99 -32.60 10.68
C TYR A 264 4.68 -32.67 11.46
N SER A 265 4.34 -33.80 12.06
CA SER A 265 3.11 -33.94 12.85
C SER A 265 3.12 -32.96 14.01
N LYS A 266 4.23 -32.89 14.74
CA LYS A 266 4.41 -31.95 15.85
C LYS A 266 4.46 -30.50 15.39
N LEU A 267 5.23 -30.20 14.34
CA LEU A 267 5.38 -28.83 13.83
C LEU A 267 4.05 -28.26 13.34
N VAL A 268 3.34 -29.02 12.50
CA VAL A 268 2.04 -28.62 11.94
C VAL A 268 0.99 -28.50 13.04
N THR A 269 0.96 -29.43 14.01
CA THR A 269 0.04 -29.33 15.14
C THR A 269 0.29 -28.08 15.99
N SER A 270 1.56 -27.71 16.22
CA SER A 270 1.90 -26.46 16.93
C SER A 270 1.40 -25.26 16.15
N ALA A 271 1.73 -25.20 14.85
CA ALA A 271 1.38 -24.10 13.98
C ALA A 271 -0.14 -23.88 13.88
N ILE A 272 -0.93 -24.96 13.72
CA ILE A 272 -2.39 -24.91 13.72
C ILE A 272 -2.92 -24.34 15.04
N ASN A 273 -2.38 -24.79 16.17
CA ASN A 273 -2.84 -24.33 17.49
C ASN A 273 -2.54 -22.86 17.73
N GLU A 274 -1.34 -22.41 17.35
CA GLU A 274 -0.89 -21.03 17.49
C GLU A 274 -1.71 -20.09 16.59
N ALA A 275 -1.86 -20.43 15.30
CA ALA A 275 -2.69 -19.65 14.38
C ALA A 275 -4.15 -19.60 14.82
N SER A 276 -4.72 -20.73 15.26
CA SER A 276 -6.09 -20.76 15.79
C SER A 276 -6.25 -19.89 17.03
N ALA A 277 -5.27 -19.89 17.94
CA ALA A 277 -5.30 -19.08 19.14
C ALA A 277 -5.20 -17.58 18.82
N GLN A 278 -4.33 -17.22 17.88
CA GLN A 278 -4.18 -15.85 17.39
C GLN A 278 -5.49 -15.32 16.79
N MET A 279 -6.17 -16.12 15.95
CA MET A 279 -7.45 -15.73 15.35
C MET A 279 -8.56 -15.60 16.39
N LEU A 280 -8.65 -16.55 17.34
CA LEU A 280 -9.65 -16.53 18.41
C LEU A 280 -9.44 -15.42 19.44
N ALA A 281 -8.26 -14.78 19.47
CA ALA A 281 -8.02 -13.59 20.28
C ALA A 281 -8.70 -12.33 19.70
N GLY A 282 -9.05 -12.36 18.41
CA GLY A 282 -9.82 -11.31 17.72
C GLY A 282 -11.29 -11.65 17.54
N SER A 283 -12.01 -10.78 16.83
CA SER A 283 -13.33 -11.10 16.29
C SER A 283 -13.20 -12.04 15.11
N ILE A 284 -14.12 -13.00 15.00
CA ILE A 284 -14.24 -13.85 13.82
C ILE A 284 -15.31 -13.23 12.93
N ASP A 285 -14.90 -12.74 11.76
CA ASP A 285 -15.72 -11.99 10.82
C ASP A 285 -15.52 -12.46 9.36
N SER A 286 -14.75 -13.53 9.11
CA SER A 286 -14.54 -14.11 7.78
C SER A 286 -14.98 -15.58 7.71
N GLU A 287 -15.61 -15.96 6.58
CA GLU A 287 -16.00 -17.34 6.29
C GLU A 287 -14.83 -18.31 6.33
N TRP A 288 -13.68 -17.86 5.86
CA TRP A 288 -12.47 -18.67 5.78
C TRP A 288 -11.89 -18.96 7.15
N GLN A 289 -11.95 -17.99 8.08
CA GLN A 289 -11.59 -18.20 9.48
C GLN A 289 -12.50 -19.24 10.12
N ALA A 290 -13.81 -19.12 9.94
CA ALA A 290 -14.78 -20.06 10.50
C ALA A 290 -14.56 -21.47 9.96
N ILE A 291 -14.37 -21.63 8.64
CA ILE A 291 -14.07 -22.91 8.00
C ILE A 291 -12.77 -23.52 8.56
N GLY A 292 -11.68 -22.75 8.61
CA GLY A 292 -10.40 -23.20 9.13
C GLY A 292 -10.48 -23.64 10.59
N LEU A 293 -11.14 -22.84 11.45
CA LEU A 293 -11.32 -23.15 12.87
C LEU A 293 -12.16 -24.40 13.09
N VAL A 294 -13.31 -24.54 12.41
CA VAL A 294 -14.14 -25.76 12.50
C VAL A 294 -13.32 -26.98 12.12
N LYS A 295 -12.57 -26.91 11.02
CA LYS A 295 -11.77 -28.04 10.53
C LYS A 295 -10.53 -28.34 11.39
N ALA A 296 -10.00 -27.33 12.06
CA ALA A 296 -8.98 -27.49 13.12
C ALA A 296 -9.56 -28.07 14.43
N GLY A 297 -10.87 -28.37 14.48
CA GLY A 297 -11.54 -28.88 15.68
C GLY A 297 -11.75 -27.82 16.77
N LYS A 298 -11.72 -26.53 16.40
CA LYS A 298 -11.96 -25.40 17.30
C LYS A 298 -13.43 -24.99 17.24
N LYS A 299 -13.93 -24.42 18.33
CA LYS A 299 -15.27 -23.87 18.39
C LYS A 299 -15.27 -22.44 17.85
N VAL A 300 -16.08 -22.18 16.84
CA VAL A 300 -16.32 -20.81 16.34
C VAL A 300 -17.19 -20.05 17.35
N PRO A 301 -16.85 -18.80 17.70
CA PRO A 301 -17.66 -17.97 18.61
C PRO A 301 -19.09 -17.78 18.09
N ALA A 302 -20.06 -17.70 19.02
CA ALA A 302 -21.47 -17.51 18.66
C ALA A 302 -21.74 -16.17 17.94
N SER A 303 -20.87 -15.16 18.13
CA SER A 303 -20.93 -13.89 17.41
C SER A 303 -20.82 -14.08 15.89
N TYR A 304 -20.02 -15.05 15.43
CA TYR A 304 -19.88 -15.29 13.99
C TYR A 304 -21.18 -15.76 13.33
N THR A 305 -22.07 -16.45 14.05
CA THR A 305 -23.38 -16.79 13.49
C THR A 305 -24.20 -15.54 13.16
N LYS A 306 -24.07 -14.47 13.96
CA LYS A 306 -24.68 -13.18 13.66
C LYS A 306 -24.04 -12.56 12.42
N GLU A 307 -22.70 -12.52 12.36
CA GLU A 307 -21.96 -12.03 11.18
C GLU A 307 -22.36 -12.78 9.90
N PHE A 308 -22.50 -14.11 9.96
CA PHE A 308 -22.97 -14.91 8.83
C PHE A 308 -24.34 -14.44 8.30
N TYR A 309 -25.30 -14.17 9.19
CA TYR A 309 -26.63 -13.70 8.77
C TYR A 309 -26.61 -12.28 8.23
N GLU A 310 -25.77 -11.40 8.78
CA GLU A 310 -25.55 -10.04 8.26
C GLU A 310 -24.94 -10.12 6.86
N HIS A 311 -23.90 -10.94 6.66
CA HIS A 311 -23.31 -11.22 5.36
C HIS A 311 -24.30 -11.82 4.36
N LEU A 312 -25.07 -12.84 4.77
CA LEU A 312 -26.10 -13.44 3.93
C LEU A 312 -27.14 -12.39 3.49
N GLN A 313 -27.58 -11.55 4.41
CA GLN A 313 -28.54 -10.50 4.12
C GLN A 313 -27.95 -9.46 3.15
N ASP A 314 -26.79 -8.91 3.47
CA ASP A 314 -26.22 -7.75 2.79
C ASP A 314 -25.61 -8.12 1.43
N GLN A 315 -24.89 -9.24 1.36
CA GLN A 315 -24.09 -9.61 0.18
C GLN A 315 -24.86 -10.49 -0.80
N VAL A 316 -25.88 -11.21 -0.32
CA VAL A 316 -26.64 -12.15 -1.16
C VAL A 316 -28.12 -11.77 -1.28
N ILE A 317 -28.87 -11.75 -0.18
CA ILE A 317 -30.33 -11.57 -0.23
C ILE A 317 -30.71 -10.20 -0.78
N SER A 318 -30.08 -9.14 -0.27
CA SER A 318 -30.37 -7.76 -0.69
C SER A 318 -30.05 -7.51 -2.17
N ARG A 319 -29.13 -8.28 -2.75
CA ARG A 319 -28.61 -8.12 -4.12
C ARG A 319 -29.21 -9.07 -5.13
N SER A 320 -29.77 -10.20 -4.66
CA SER A 320 -30.43 -11.21 -5.50
C SER A 320 -31.54 -10.60 -6.35
N GLY A 321 -31.56 -10.94 -7.63
CA GLY A 321 -32.54 -10.46 -8.61
C GLY A 321 -32.28 -9.05 -9.12
N LYS A 322 -31.25 -8.36 -8.64
CA LYS A 322 -30.88 -6.99 -9.06
C LYS A 322 -29.70 -6.98 -10.03
N GLY A 323 -29.16 -8.15 -10.38
CA GLY A 323 -27.99 -8.28 -11.24
C GLY A 323 -26.68 -7.78 -10.61
N ARG A 324 -26.64 -7.68 -9.28
CA ARG A 324 -25.50 -7.22 -8.48
C ARG A 324 -25.00 -8.26 -7.47
N MET A 325 -25.67 -9.41 -7.38
CA MET A 325 -25.24 -10.51 -6.51
C MET A 325 -23.96 -11.14 -7.08
N LYS A 326 -22.92 -11.22 -6.27
CA LYS A 326 -21.70 -11.95 -6.64
C LYS A 326 -21.92 -13.43 -6.41
N ILE A 327 -21.65 -14.25 -7.41
CA ILE A 327 -21.84 -15.70 -7.28
C ILE A 327 -20.87 -16.30 -6.26
N THR A 328 -19.67 -15.72 -6.15
CA THR A 328 -18.65 -16.14 -5.18
C THR A 328 -19.07 -15.88 -3.74
N ASP A 329 -19.90 -14.87 -3.48
CA ASP A 329 -20.50 -14.64 -2.15
C ASP A 329 -21.48 -15.75 -1.77
N VAL A 330 -22.35 -16.13 -2.72
CA VAL A 330 -23.28 -17.26 -2.54
C VAL A 330 -22.51 -18.53 -2.21
N GLN A 331 -21.40 -18.77 -2.92
CA GLN A 331 -20.61 -19.99 -2.79
C GLN A 331 -19.82 -20.02 -1.47
N ARG A 332 -19.15 -18.93 -1.07
CA ARG A 332 -18.45 -18.88 0.22
C ARG A 332 -19.39 -19.01 1.40
N LEU A 333 -20.55 -18.35 1.35
CA LEU A 333 -21.56 -18.48 2.40
C LEU A 333 -22.18 -19.89 2.42
N THR A 334 -22.30 -20.56 1.27
CA THR A 334 -22.68 -21.98 1.23
C THR A 334 -21.67 -22.85 1.98
N MET A 335 -20.36 -22.65 1.73
CA MET A 335 -19.29 -23.38 2.40
C MET A 335 -19.27 -23.09 3.91
N ALA A 336 -19.41 -21.83 4.30
CA ALA A 336 -19.46 -21.42 5.71
C ALA A 336 -20.68 -22.01 6.42
N ALA A 337 -21.87 -21.91 5.82
CA ALA A 337 -23.09 -22.50 6.36
C ALA A 337 -22.92 -24.00 6.60
N ALA A 338 -22.37 -24.73 5.62
CA ALA A 338 -22.07 -26.14 5.77
C ALA A 338 -21.14 -26.43 6.95
N ALA A 339 -20.12 -25.60 7.15
CA ALA A 339 -19.13 -25.71 8.23
C ALA A 339 -19.71 -25.44 9.63
N ILE A 340 -20.53 -24.41 9.78
CA ILE A 340 -21.13 -24.03 11.08
C ILE A 340 -22.47 -24.70 11.35
N GLY A 341 -22.94 -25.56 10.45
CA GLY A 341 -24.16 -26.34 10.59
C GLY A 341 -25.44 -25.62 10.17
N ILE A 342 -25.37 -24.48 9.51
CA ILE A 342 -26.55 -23.87 8.87
C ILE A 342 -26.88 -24.65 7.59
N ASP A 343 -28.16 -24.88 7.31
CA ASP A 343 -28.58 -25.52 6.05
C ASP A 343 -28.51 -24.54 4.88
N PRO A 344 -27.63 -24.71 3.89
CA PRO A 344 -27.57 -23.80 2.75
C PRO A 344 -28.81 -23.85 1.86
N MET A 345 -29.64 -24.90 1.94
CA MET A 345 -30.92 -24.97 1.22
C MET A 345 -32.02 -24.13 1.89
N ASN A 346 -31.80 -23.68 3.12
CA ASN A 346 -32.69 -22.82 3.90
C ASN A 346 -31.84 -21.84 4.75
N ALA A 347 -30.95 -21.11 4.08
CA ALA A 347 -29.84 -20.41 4.71
C ALA A 347 -30.29 -19.31 5.69
N ASP A 348 -31.42 -18.67 5.42
CA ASP A 348 -32.01 -17.61 6.26
C ASP A 348 -33.10 -18.13 7.22
N GLY A 349 -33.38 -19.44 7.20
CA GLY A 349 -34.48 -20.04 7.96
C GLY A 349 -35.88 -19.76 7.40
N LYS A 350 -36.02 -19.03 6.30
CA LYS A 350 -37.29 -18.63 5.66
C LYS A 350 -37.44 -19.16 4.23
N GLY A 351 -36.50 -19.98 3.78
CA GLY A 351 -36.52 -20.69 2.49
C GLY A 351 -35.50 -20.19 1.47
N PHE A 352 -34.56 -19.32 1.84
CA PHE A 352 -33.54 -18.84 0.91
C PHE A 352 -32.50 -19.93 0.61
N ASN A 353 -32.55 -20.48 -0.60
CA ASN A 353 -31.75 -21.63 -1.01
C ASN A 353 -30.49 -21.20 -1.79
N LEU A 354 -29.33 -21.25 -1.14
CA LEU A 354 -28.04 -20.90 -1.77
C LEU A 354 -27.61 -21.92 -2.82
N ILE A 355 -27.95 -23.21 -2.66
CA ILE A 355 -27.62 -24.24 -3.66
C ILE A 355 -28.34 -23.96 -4.97
N ASP A 356 -29.63 -23.61 -4.90
CA ASP A 356 -30.42 -23.20 -6.07
C ASP A 356 -29.81 -21.97 -6.74
N LYS A 357 -29.39 -20.97 -5.96
CA LYS A 357 -28.73 -19.75 -6.48
C LYS A 357 -27.42 -20.05 -7.23
N ILE A 358 -26.68 -21.09 -6.85
CA ILE A 358 -25.48 -21.53 -7.57
C ILE A 358 -25.87 -22.19 -8.90
N VAL A 359 -26.74 -23.20 -8.86
CA VAL A 359 -27.02 -24.05 -10.04
C VAL A 359 -27.97 -23.40 -11.05
N ASN A 360 -28.75 -22.41 -10.60
CA ASN A 360 -29.64 -21.57 -11.40
C ASN A 360 -29.21 -20.10 -11.34
N SER A 361 -27.90 -19.88 -11.51
CA SER A 361 -27.26 -18.56 -11.48
C SER A 361 -28.02 -17.48 -12.25
N GLU A 362 -28.22 -16.33 -11.60
CA GLU A 362 -28.88 -15.19 -12.22
C GLU A 362 -27.96 -14.45 -13.19
N LYS A 363 -28.51 -13.51 -13.97
CA LYS A 363 -27.72 -12.64 -14.83
C LYS A 363 -27.21 -11.45 -14.04
N HIS A 364 -25.95 -11.10 -14.24
CA HIS A 364 -25.41 -9.80 -13.87
C HIS A 364 -26.12 -8.69 -14.68
N MET A 365 -26.06 -7.44 -14.21
CA MET A 365 -26.71 -6.31 -14.89
C MET A 365 -26.20 -6.05 -16.31
N THR A 366 -24.98 -6.52 -16.61
CA THR A 366 -24.39 -6.48 -17.97
C THR A 366 -25.02 -7.51 -18.91
N GLY A 367 -25.92 -8.37 -18.41
CA GLY A 367 -26.59 -9.44 -19.14
C GLY A 367 -25.82 -10.77 -19.14
N ALA A 368 -24.57 -10.77 -18.68
CA ALA A 368 -23.76 -11.98 -18.54
C ALA A 368 -24.27 -12.89 -17.41
N ASP A 369 -23.99 -14.18 -17.51
CA ASP A 369 -24.28 -15.13 -16.44
C ASP A 369 -23.36 -14.88 -15.25
N SER A 370 -23.92 -14.66 -14.05
CA SER A 370 -23.13 -14.40 -12.84
C SER A 370 -22.11 -15.50 -12.53
N LEU A 371 -22.39 -16.75 -12.91
CA LEU A 371 -21.51 -17.89 -12.65
C LEU A 371 -20.17 -17.79 -13.40
N THR A 372 -20.19 -17.36 -14.67
CA THR A 372 -18.97 -17.20 -15.48
C THR A 372 -18.44 -15.77 -15.44
N TYR A 373 -19.21 -14.84 -14.88
CA TYR A 373 -18.88 -13.42 -14.87
C TYR A 373 -17.62 -13.10 -14.06
N GLN A 374 -17.46 -13.70 -12.88
CA GLN A 374 -16.28 -13.55 -12.04
C GLN A 374 -15.11 -14.45 -12.47
N GLY A 375 -15.11 -14.91 -13.73
CA GLY A 375 -14.05 -15.75 -14.28
C GLY A 375 -14.08 -17.19 -13.77
N ASN A 376 -12.94 -17.87 -13.79
CA ASN A 376 -12.81 -19.27 -13.34
C ASN A 376 -13.15 -19.44 -11.84
N ASN A 377 -13.04 -18.38 -11.03
CA ASN A 377 -13.42 -18.42 -9.62
C ASN A 377 -14.87 -18.87 -9.41
N GLY A 378 -15.81 -18.32 -10.19
CA GLY A 378 -17.22 -18.68 -10.07
C GLY A 378 -17.48 -20.17 -10.34
N ILE A 379 -16.73 -20.79 -11.27
CA ILE A 379 -16.87 -22.22 -11.58
C ILE A 379 -16.21 -23.08 -10.50
N ILE A 380 -15.01 -22.72 -10.06
CA ILE A 380 -14.25 -23.47 -9.06
C ILE A 380 -15.01 -23.51 -7.73
N PHE A 381 -15.46 -22.36 -7.23
CA PHE A 381 -16.20 -22.27 -5.99
C PHE A 381 -17.58 -22.92 -6.07
N ALA A 382 -18.23 -22.96 -7.25
CA ALA A 382 -19.45 -23.74 -7.43
C ALA A 382 -19.20 -25.23 -7.16
N LEU A 383 -18.16 -25.81 -7.77
CA LEU A 383 -17.82 -27.23 -7.57
C LEU A 383 -17.55 -27.53 -6.10
N ILE A 384 -16.72 -26.72 -5.44
CA ILE A 384 -16.38 -26.90 -4.02
C ILE A 384 -17.64 -26.78 -3.16
N ALA A 385 -18.44 -25.72 -3.33
CA ALA A 385 -19.64 -25.47 -2.55
C ALA A 385 -20.65 -26.63 -2.65
N LEU A 386 -20.91 -27.12 -3.86
CA LEU A 386 -21.84 -28.24 -4.10
C LEU A 386 -21.38 -29.54 -3.44
N ASP A 387 -20.07 -29.77 -3.37
CA ASP A 387 -19.50 -31.01 -2.86
C ASP A 387 -19.25 -31.01 -1.36
N THR A 388 -19.32 -29.85 -0.70
CA THR A 388 -19.12 -29.72 0.75
C THR A 388 -19.94 -30.71 1.59
N LYS A 389 -21.21 -30.95 1.25
CA LYS A 389 -22.01 -32.05 1.81
C LYS A 389 -22.55 -33.02 0.74
N GLY A 390 -22.11 -32.89 -0.52
CA GLY A 390 -22.64 -33.68 -1.63
C GLY A 390 -24.08 -33.33 -1.98
N TYR A 391 -24.40 -32.03 -2.05
CA TYR A 391 -25.75 -31.55 -2.32
C TYR A 391 -26.26 -32.06 -3.67
N GLN A 392 -27.53 -32.45 -3.70
CA GLN A 392 -28.17 -32.92 -4.93
C GLN A 392 -28.43 -31.75 -5.87
N VAL A 393 -28.04 -31.90 -7.14
CA VAL A 393 -28.28 -30.91 -8.20
C VAL A 393 -29.44 -31.41 -9.05
N PRO A 394 -30.57 -30.67 -9.12
CA PRO A 394 -31.68 -31.04 -9.98
C PRO A 394 -31.25 -31.20 -11.45
N SER A 395 -31.76 -32.21 -12.15
CA SER A 395 -31.35 -32.51 -13.53
C SER A 395 -31.72 -31.44 -14.55
N ASN A 396 -32.72 -30.60 -14.24
CA ASN A 396 -33.15 -29.46 -15.05
C ASN A 396 -32.43 -28.14 -14.66
N SER A 397 -31.44 -28.19 -13.77
CA SER A 397 -30.66 -27.01 -13.40
C SER A 397 -29.90 -26.49 -14.60
N LYS A 398 -29.71 -25.16 -14.64
CA LYS A 398 -28.93 -24.50 -15.68
C LYS A 398 -27.46 -24.97 -15.69
N TRP A 399 -26.89 -25.18 -14.50
CA TRP A 399 -25.55 -25.70 -14.31
C TRP A 399 -25.60 -27.05 -13.59
N THR A 400 -25.01 -28.08 -14.20
CA THR A 400 -24.78 -29.38 -13.57
C THR A 400 -23.31 -29.52 -13.20
N ARG A 401 -22.97 -30.48 -12.34
CA ARG A 401 -21.55 -30.79 -12.05
C ARG A 401 -20.76 -31.08 -13.32
N GLU A 402 -21.37 -31.80 -14.25
CA GLU A 402 -20.77 -32.12 -15.55
C GLU A 402 -20.50 -30.86 -16.37
N SER A 403 -21.45 -29.92 -16.45
CA SER A 403 -21.25 -28.69 -17.22
C SER A 403 -20.26 -27.73 -16.56
N LEU A 404 -20.23 -27.67 -15.23
CA LEU A 404 -19.25 -26.91 -14.45
C LEU A 404 -17.82 -27.43 -14.70
N VAL A 405 -17.61 -28.75 -14.58
CA VAL A 405 -16.31 -29.37 -14.87
C VAL A 405 -15.90 -29.12 -16.32
N ALA A 406 -16.82 -29.31 -17.28
CA ALA A 406 -16.52 -29.06 -18.69
C ALA A 406 -16.13 -27.60 -18.97
N GLU A 407 -16.83 -26.63 -18.38
CA GLU A 407 -16.52 -25.20 -18.55
C GLU A 407 -15.18 -24.83 -17.91
N LEU A 408 -14.81 -25.41 -16.76
CA LEU A 408 -13.49 -25.21 -16.17
C LEU A 408 -12.37 -25.79 -17.04
N LEU A 409 -12.54 -27.03 -17.52
CA LEU A 409 -11.54 -27.70 -18.36
C LEU A 409 -11.29 -26.98 -19.70
N LYS A 410 -12.32 -26.33 -20.25
CA LYS A 410 -12.25 -25.55 -21.50
C LYS A 410 -11.19 -24.46 -21.45
N TYR A 411 -10.98 -23.82 -20.30
CA TYR A 411 -10.02 -22.72 -20.13
C TYR A 411 -8.69 -23.13 -19.49
N GLN A 412 -8.43 -24.44 -19.32
CA GLN A 412 -7.08 -24.88 -18.99
C GLN A 412 -6.13 -24.49 -20.12
N LYS A 413 -5.02 -23.82 -19.77
CA LYS A 413 -3.98 -23.39 -20.71
C LYS A 413 -3.14 -24.58 -21.17
N ASP A 414 -2.33 -24.38 -22.20
CA ASP A 414 -1.52 -25.45 -22.80
C ASP A 414 -0.39 -25.92 -21.86
N ASP A 415 0.14 -25.02 -21.03
CA ASP A 415 1.10 -25.31 -19.97
C ASP A 415 0.50 -26.11 -18.79
N GLY A 416 -0.83 -26.18 -18.68
CA GLY A 416 -1.55 -26.88 -17.60
C GLY A 416 -2.12 -25.95 -16.53
N SER A 417 -1.83 -24.65 -16.58
CA SER A 417 -2.31 -23.65 -15.63
C SER A 417 -3.74 -23.17 -15.94
N TRP A 418 -4.34 -22.49 -14.97
CA TRP A 418 -5.51 -21.64 -15.16
C TRP A 418 -5.19 -20.17 -14.84
N SER A 419 -5.95 -19.28 -15.44
CA SER A 419 -5.98 -17.85 -15.11
C SER A 419 -7.29 -17.50 -14.42
N LEU A 420 -7.38 -16.33 -13.77
CA LEU A 420 -8.67 -15.84 -13.29
C LEU A 420 -9.68 -15.67 -14.44
N SER A 421 -9.23 -15.19 -15.60
CA SER A 421 -10.08 -14.98 -16.76
C SER A 421 -10.58 -16.29 -17.38
N THR A 422 -11.78 -16.26 -17.96
CA THR A 422 -12.29 -17.32 -18.86
C THR A 422 -11.68 -17.17 -20.27
N SER A 423 -10.35 -17.06 -20.33
CA SER A 423 -9.56 -16.98 -21.56
C SER A 423 -8.26 -17.74 -21.40
N LYS A 424 -7.82 -18.43 -22.47
CA LYS A 424 -6.51 -19.10 -22.51
C LYS A 424 -5.33 -18.11 -22.58
N GLU A 425 -5.61 -16.86 -22.96
CA GLU A 425 -4.63 -15.78 -23.05
C GLU A 425 -4.44 -15.05 -21.71
N GLY A 426 -5.26 -15.34 -20.70
CA GLY A 426 -5.16 -14.72 -19.39
C GLY A 426 -3.81 -14.99 -18.69
N SER A 427 -3.43 -14.07 -17.81
CA SER A 427 -2.21 -14.17 -17.02
C SER A 427 -2.25 -15.39 -16.10
N THR A 428 -1.15 -16.13 -16.06
CA THR A 428 -0.99 -17.32 -15.22
C THR A 428 -1.14 -16.95 -13.75
N SER A 429 -1.86 -17.81 -13.00
CA SER A 429 -2.00 -17.68 -11.54
C SER A 429 -1.85 -19.06 -10.89
N TYR A 430 -0.95 -19.16 -9.92
CA TYR A 430 -0.72 -20.37 -9.14
C TYR A 430 -1.87 -20.59 -8.17
N ASP A 431 -2.43 -19.54 -7.54
CA ASP A 431 -3.63 -19.61 -6.72
C ASP A 431 -4.81 -20.20 -7.49
N ILE A 432 -5.17 -19.64 -8.64
CA ILE A 432 -6.31 -20.13 -9.42
C ILE A 432 -6.07 -21.55 -9.93
N THR A 433 -4.84 -21.88 -10.31
CA THR A 433 -4.49 -23.24 -10.73
C THR A 433 -4.64 -24.24 -9.58
N ALA A 434 -4.20 -23.87 -8.37
CA ALA A 434 -4.34 -24.70 -7.18
C ALA A 434 -5.79 -24.82 -6.72
N MET A 435 -6.58 -23.74 -6.76
CA MET A 435 -8.00 -23.78 -6.44
C MET A 435 -8.78 -24.64 -7.44
N ALA A 436 -8.42 -24.62 -8.73
CA ALA A 436 -8.98 -25.52 -9.73
C ALA A 436 -8.73 -27.00 -9.37
N LEU A 437 -7.55 -27.34 -8.84
CA LEU A 437 -7.27 -28.69 -8.33
C LEU A 437 -8.23 -29.09 -7.20
N ILE A 438 -8.57 -28.17 -6.29
CA ILE A 438 -9.55 -28.42 -5.22
C ILE A 438 -10.91 -28.73 -5.83
N GLY A 439 -11.40 -27.88 -6.74
CA GLY A 439 -12.73 -28.03 -7.33
C GLY A 439 -12.90 -29.30 -8.16
N ILE A 440 -11.86 -29.75 -8.86
CA ILE A 440 -11.93 -30.96 -9.69
C ILE A 440 -11.65 -32.27 -8.93
N ALA A 441 -11.11 -32.21 -7.71
CA ALA A 441 -10.68 -33.39 -6.95
C ALA A 441 -11.75 -34.50 -6.82
N PRO A 442 -13.05 -34.19 -6.64
CA PRO A 442 -14.09 -35.23 -6.57
C PRO A 442 -14.39 -35.93 -7.90
N TYR A 443 -13.87 -35.44 -9.02
CA TYR A 443 -14.27 -35.85 -10.39
C TYR A 443 -13.17 -36.63 -11.13
N THR A 444 -12.13 -37.01 -10.42
CA THR A 444 -10.87 -37.45 -11.01
C THR A 444 -10.86 -38.88 -11.54
N ASP A 445 -11.93 -39.62 -11.29
CA ASP A 445 -12.19 -40.92 -11.91
C ASP A 445 -12.49 -40.77 -13.42
N LYS A 446 -12.88 -39.57 -13.86
CA LYS A 446 -13.05 -39.24 -15.28
C LYS A 446 -11.67 -39.01 -15.93
N PRO A 447 -11.31 -39.74 -17.02
CA PRO A 447 -9.98 -39.67 -17.62
C PRO A 447 -9.53 -38.27 -18.04
N GLU A 448 -10.44 -37.46 -18.56
CA GLU A 448 -10.18 -36.09 -18.98
C GLU A 448 -9.87 -35.16 -17.80
N VAL A 449 -10.56 -35.36 -16.68
CA VAL A 449 -10.32 -34.61 -15.43
C VAL A 449 -8.98 -35.03 -14.83
N ARG A 450 -8.68 -36.33 -14.82
CA ARG A 450 -7.38 -36.83 -14.36
C ARG A 450 -6.23 -36.23 -15.16
N LYS A 451 -6.34 -36.24 -16.48
CA LYS A 451 -5.34 -35.63 -17.37
C LYS A 451 -5.15 -34.13 -17.10
N ALA A 452 -6.24 -33.41 -16.85
CA ALA A 452 -6.17 -31.99 -16.50
C ALA A 452 -5.46 -31.77 -15.16
N MET A 453 -5.79 -32.58 -14.14
CA MET A 453 -5.12 -32.56 -12.84
C MET A 453 -3.62 -32.85 -12.97
N ASP A 454 -3.22 -33.87 -13.74
CA ASP A 454 -1.80 -34.24 -13.91
C ASP A 454 -0.99 -33.10 -14.52
N ARG A 455 -1.58 -32.40 -15.50
CA ARG A 455 -0.95 -31.25 -16.16
C ARG A 455 -0.77 -30.08 -15.19
N ALA A 456 -1.79 -29.79 -14.38
CA ALA A 456 -1.73 -28.71 -13.41
C ALA A 456 -0.73 -28.99 -12.27
N VAL A 457 -0.70 -30.22 -11.75
CA VAL A 457 0.31 -30.65 -10.76
C VAL A 457 1.72 -30.52 -11.34
N LYS A 458 1.93 -30.98 -12.58
CA LYS A 458 3.23 -30.85 -13.26
C LYS A 458 3.63 -29.39 -13.47
N PHE A 459 2.69 -28.54 -13.86
CA PHE A 459 2.90 -27.10 -14.00
C PHE A 459 3.36 -26.49 -12.67
N LEU A 460 2.61 -26.69 -11.58
CA LEU A 460 2.96 -26.17 -10.25
C LEU A 460 4.31 -26.69 -9.73
N ALA A 461 4.67 -27.94 -10.05
CA ALA A 461 5.97 -28.50 -9.68
C ALA A 461 7.15 -27.87 -10.46
N ASN A 462 6.92 -27.47 -11.71
CA ASN A 462 7.93 -26.83 -12.55
C ASN A 462 8.15 -25.37 -12.16
N GLU A 463 7.08 -24.68 -11.77
CA GLU A 463 7.09 -23.25 -11.44
C GLU A 463 7.50 -22.96 -9.99
N GLN A 464 7.59 -23.99 -9.14
CA GLN A 464 8.07 -23.82 -7.77
C GLN A 464 9.53 -23.32 -7.77
N GLY A 465 9.73 -22.14 -7.17
CA GLY A 465 11.01 -21.46 -7.10
C GLY A 465 12.01 -22.08 -6.10
N PRO A 466 13.25 -21.57 -6.06
CA PRO A 466 14.33 -22.12 -5.24
C PRO A 466 14.11 -22.01 -3.72
N THR A 467 13.18 -21.16 -3.29
CA THR A 467 12.78 -21.01 -1.87
C THR A 467 11.70 -22.01 -1.45
N GLY A 468 11.16 -22.79 -2.39
CA GLY A 468 10.03 -23.69 -2.17
C GLY A 468 8.65 -23.05 -2.42
N GLY A 469 8.60 -21.74 -2.70
CA GLY A 469 7.36 -21.00 -2.96
C GLY A 469 7.14 -20.63 -4.43
N TYR A 470 6.19 -19.72 -4.65
CA TYR A 470 5.75 -19.26 -5.97
C TYR A 470 5.85 -17.73 -6.02
N ASP A 471 6.48 -17.19 -7.07
CA ASP A 471 6.71 -15.74 -7.21
C ASP A 471 5.65 -15.11 -8.12
N GLU A 472 4.73 -14.35 -7.52
CA GLU A 472 3.69 -13.62 -8.24
C GLU A 472 3.82 -12.11 -8.01
N ALA A 473 4.25 -11.40 -9.05
CA ALA A 473 4.46 -9.95 -8.96
C ALA A 473 3.20 -9.16 -8.54
N PHE A 474 2.00 -9.62 -8.94
CA PHE A 474 0.74 -8.98 -8.59
C PHE A 474 0.42 -9.02 -7.09
N VAL A 475 0.88 -10.07 -6.38
CA VAL A 475 0.73 -10.19 -4.92
C VAL A 475 2.00 -9.73 -4.19
N GLY A 476 2.89 -8.98 -4.85
CA GLY A 476 4.10 -8.43 -4.22
C GLY A 476 5.27 -9.42 -4.10
N GLY A 477 5.21 -10.58 -4.77
CA GLY A 477 6.32 -11.53 -4.86
C GLY A 477 5.97 -12.93 -4.34
N ILE A 478 6.86 -13.51 -3.53
CA ILE A 478 6.68 -14.85 -2.95
C ILE A 478 5.81 -14.78 -1.69
N SER A 479 4.60 -15.34 -1.77
CA SER A 479 3.59 -15.25 -0.70
C SER A 479 3.28 -16.58 -0.01
N SER A 480 2.78 -16.48 1.22
CA SER A 480 2.29 -17.64 2.00
C SER A 480 0.99 -18.20 1.43
N GLU A 481 0.16 -17.36 0.82
CA GLU A 481 -1.18 -17.64 0.33
C GLU A 481 -1.13 -18.56 -0.89
N ALA A 482 -0.28 -18.25 -1.88
CA ALA A 482 -0.10 -19.10 -3.05
C ALA A 482 0.36 -20.51 -2.64
N THR A 483 1.34 -20.59 -1.73
CA THR A 483 1.79 -21.87 -1.15
C THR A 483 0.65 -22.61 -0.44
N SER A 484 -0.17 -21.88 0.31
CA SER A 484 -1.32 -22.44 1.04
C SER A 484 -2.33 -23.08 0.08
N GLN A 485 -2.72 -22.37 -0.99
CA GLN A 485 -3.65 -22.92 -1.99
C GLN A 485 -3.08 -24.18 -2.66
N VAL A 486 -1.79 -24.18 -3.00
CA VAL A 486 -1.13 -25.36 -3.60
C VAL A 486 -1.18 -26.57 -2.65
N ILE A 487 -0.90 -26.39 -1.36
CA ILE A 487 -1.01 -27.47 -0.37
C ILE A 487 -2.45 -28.01 -0.31
N ILE A 488 -3.47 -27.14 -0.28
CA ILE A 488 -4.87 -27.56 -0.24
C ILE A 488 -5.25 -28.32 -1.52
N GLY A 489 -4.87 -27.82 -2.70
CA GLY A 489 -5.14 -28.46 -3.99
C GLY A 489 -4.48 -29.84 -4.15
N LEU A 490 -3.22 -29.98 -3.71
CA LEU A 490 -2.50 -31.26 -3.75
C LEU A 490 -3.11 -32.28 -2.79
N THR A 491 -3.34 -31.89 -1.53
CA THR A 491 -3.91 -32.79 -0.51
C THR A 491 -5.35 -33.20 -0.84
N ALA A 492 -6.15 -32.32 -1.46
CA ALA A 492 -7.46 -32.68 -1.99
C ALA A 492 -7.39 -33.80 -3.03
N ASN A 493 -6.33 -33.84 -3.83
CA ASN A 493 -6.05 -34.87 -4.84
C ASN A 493 -5.21 -36.04 -4.33
N GLN A 494 -5.05 -36.17 -3.00
CA GLN A 494 -4.26 -37.23 -2.34
C GLN A 494 -2.77 -37.22 -2.71
N ILE A 495 -2.22 -36.04 -3.01
CA ILE A 495 -0.80 -35.85 -3.31
C ILE A 495 -0.13 -35.23 -2.09
N ASP A 496 0.93 -35.89 -1.59
CA ASP A 496 1.69 -35.37 -0.45
C ASP A 496 2.54 -34.17 -0.90
N PRO A 497 2.38 -32.97 -0.29
CA PRO A 497 3.09 -31.76 -0.70
C PRO A 497 4.59 -31.78 -0.35
N ARG A 498 5.10 -32.86 0.25
CA ARG A 498 6.51 -33.05 0.63
C ARG A 498 7.29 -33.95 -0.31
N ILE A 499 6.66 -34.47 -1.36
CA ILE A 499 7.35 -35.36 -2.31
C ILE A 499 8.50 -34.63 -3.02
N PRO A 500 9.50 -35.36 -3.56
CA PRO A 500 10.65 -34.76 -4.23
C PRO A 500 10.27 -33.78 -5.36
N MET A 501 9.14 -34.02 -6.04
CA MET A 501 8.64 -33.13 -7.10
C MET A 501 8.31 -31.71 -6.59
N PHE A 502 7.90 -31.58 -5.32
CA PHE A 502 7.56 -30.32 -4.64
C PHE A 502 8.60 -29.91 -3.59
N THR A 503 9.85 -30.37 -3.77
CA THR A 503 10.98 -30.03 -2.89
C THR A 503 12.08 -29.38 -3.72
N LYS A 504 12.43 -28.12 -3.42
CA LYS A 504 13.52 -27.38 -4.09
C LYS A 504 14.56 -27.00 -3.06
N ASN A 505 15.83 -27.29 -3.33
CA ASN A 505 16.95 -27.02 -2.41
C ASN A 505 16.72 -27.57 -0.98
N GLY A 506 16.09 -28.75 -0.87
CA GLY A 506 15.75 -29.36 0.40
C GLY A 506 14.58 -28.71 1.16
N ILE A 507 13.89 -27.73 0.57
CA ILE A 507 12.72 -27.05 1.15
C ILE A 507 11.47 -27.52 0.38
N ASN A 508 10.56 -28.21 1.06
CA ASN A 508 9.25 -28.55 0.52
C ASN A 508 8.18 -27.49 0.85
N LEU A 509 6.97 -27.66 0.31
CA LEU A 509 5.88 -26.69 0.52
C LEU A 509 5.50 -26.49 2.00
N ILE A 510 5.57 -27.55 2.83
CA ILE A 510 5.26 -27.45 4.27
C ILE A 510 6.36 -26.67 4.99
N ASP A 511 7.62 -26.94 4.67
CA ASP A 511 8.75 -26.17 5.19
C ASP A 511 8.67 -24.70 4.79
N HIS A 512 8.31 -24.43 3.53
CA HIS A 512 8.16 -23.08 3.01
C HIS A 512 7.05 -22.34 3.75
N LEU A 513 5.84 -22.91 3.85
CA LEU A 513 4.72 -22.27 4.53
C LEU A 513 5.03 -21.97 6.00
N LEU A 514 5.59 -22.95 6.74
CA LEU A 514 5.95 -22.77 8.14
C LEU A 514 6.99 -21.65 8.36
N SER A 515 7.79 -21.30 7.35
CA SER A 515 8.75 -20.20 7.45
C SER A 515 8.13 -18.80 7.55
N PHE A 516 6.85 -18.65 7.19
CA PHE A 516 6.10 -17.39 7.28
C PHE A 516 5.45 -17.21 8.66
N GLN A 517 5.47 -18.24 9.52
CA GLN A 517 4.85 -18.15 10.83
C GLN A 517 5.65 -17.21 11.75
N THR A 518 4.96 -16.26 12.36
CA THR A 518 5.51 -15.26 13.25
C THR A 518 5.37 -15.67 14.72
N ALA A 519 6.08 -14.95 15.59
CA ALA A 519 6.11 -15.26 17.03
C ALA A 519 4.76 -15.07 17.75
N ASP A 520 3.82 -14.32 17.17
CA ASP A 520 2.44 -14.17 17.66
C ASP A 520 1.52 -15.33 17.20
N GLY A 521 2.05 -16.29 16.43
CA GLY A 521 1.33 -17.43 15.88
C GLY A 521 0.66 -17.19 14.52
N GLY A 522 0.61 -15.94 14.05
CA GLY A 522 0.10 -15.57 12.74
C GLY A 522 1.08 -15.90 11.60
N PHE A 523 0.70 -15.54 10.37
CA PHE A 523 1.53 -15.73 9.17
C PHE A 523 1.73 -14.41 8.43
N GLN A 524 2.95 -14.18 7.94
CA GLN A 524 3.30 -13.07 7.04
C GLN A 524 2.68 -13.27 5.66
N HIS A 525 2.42 -12.17 4.94
CA HIS A 525 2.01 -12.25 3.53
C HIS A 525 3.22 -12.58 2.66
N THR A 526 4.28 -11.76 2.72
CA THR A 526 5.56 -12.02 2.04
C THR A 526 6.70 -12.24 3.03
N ALA A 527 7.71 -12.99 2.61
CA ALA A 527 8.89 -13.24 3.44
C ALA A 527 9.63 -11.93 3.73
N GLY A 528 9.63 -11.49 4.99
CA GLY A 528 10.26 -10.24 5.42
C GLY A 528 9.30 -9.21 6.00
N ASP A 529 7.99 -9.43 5.93
CA ASP A 529 7.00 -8.54 6.57
C ASP A 529 7.24 -8.46 8.09
N SER A 530 7.14 -7.27 8.67
CA SER A 530 7.35 -7.08 10.12
C SER A 530 6.20 -7.61 10.99
N ARG A 531 5.05 -7.96 10.38
CA ARG A 531 3.81 -8.32 11.07
C ARG A 531 3.03 -9.41 10.33
N SER A 532 2.20 -10.12 11.09
CA SER A 532 1.21 -11.07 10.59
C SER A 532 0.14 -10.39 9.74
N ASN A 533 -0.35 -11.11 8.72
CA ASN A 533 -1.48 -10.73 7.89
C ASN A 533 -2.66 -11.67 8.18
N ALA A 534 -3.86 -11.12 8.33
CA ALA A 534 -5.05 -11.90 8.68
C ALA A 534 -5.43 -12.92 7.58
N MET A 535 -5.36 -12.52 6.30
CA MET A 535 -5.64 -13.39 5.15
C MET A 535 -4.56 -14.47 5.00
N ALA A 536 -3.29 -14.10 5.14
CA ALA A 536 -2.19 -15.06 5.18
C ALA A 536 -2.41 -16.10 6.29
N THR A 537 -2.78 -15.63 7.49
CA THR A 537 -3.00 -16.49 8.66
C THR A 537 -4.17 -17.45 8.45
N GLU A 538 -5.32 -16.98 7.94
CA GLU A 538 -6.48 -17.86 7.72
C GLU A 538 -6.24 -18.88 6.60
N GLN A 539 -5.50 -18.53 5.54
CA GLN A 539 -5.17 -19.45 4.45
C GLN A 539 -4.10 -20.46 4.86
N ALA A 540 -3.08 -20.02 5.60
CA ALA A 540 -2.06 -20.89 6.17
C ALA A 540 -2.67 -21.90 7.15
N LEU A 541 -3.59 -21.47 8.02
CA LEU A 541 -4.34 -22.36 8.90
C LEU A 541 -5.08 -23.44 8.09
N GLN A 542 -5.81 -23.04 7.05
CA GLN A 542 -6.54 -23.97 6.18
C GLN A 542 -5.62 -24.97 5.48
N ALA A 543 -4.47 -24.54 4.97
CA ALA A 543 -3.48 -25.40 4.33
C ALA A 543 -2.85 -26.41 5.30
N LEU A 544 -2.46 -25.94 6.48
CA LEU A 544 -1.90 -26.81 7.53
C LEU A 544 -2.93 -27.84 8.01
N VAL A 545 -4.19 -27.43 8.18
CA VAL A 545 -5.30 -28.35 8.51
C VAL A 545 -5.56 -29.34 7.38
N ALA A 546 -5.55 -28.91 6.12
CA ALA A 546 -5.69 -29.81 4.98
C ALA A 546 -4.59 -30.88 4.95
N PHE A 547 -3.34 -30.49 5.20
CA PHE A 547 -2.22 -31.40 5.32
C PHE A 547 -2.34 -32.35 6.54
N ASP A 548 -2.77 -31.84 7.69
CA ASP A 548 -3.01 -32.66 8.89
C ASP A 548 -4.11 -33.71 8.67
N LEU A 549 -5.21 -33.34 8.01
CA LEU A 549 -6.28 -34.26 7.64
C LEU A 549 -5.80 -35.32 6.65
N PHE A 550 -5.04 -34.92 5.63
CA PHE A 550 -4.46 -35.82 4.63
C PHE A 550 -3.54 -36.85 5.28
N THR A 551 -2.57 -36.41 6.08
CA THR A 551 -1.60 -37.32 6.74
C THR A 551 -2.26 -38.27 7.75
N LYS A 552 -3.41 -37.89 8.32
CA LYS A 552 -4.21 -38.73 9.23
C LYS A 552 -5.28 -39.56 8.52
N GLY A 553 -5.42 -39.44 7.19
CA GLY A 553 -6.48 -40.13 6.43
C GLY A 553 -7.89 -39.71 6.80
N LYS A 554 -8.09 -38.47 7.28
CA LYS A 554 -9.37 -37.94 7.77
C LYS A 554 -10.17 -37.14 6.73
N GLY A 555 -9.79 -37.24 5.45
CA GLY A 555 -10.48 -36.61 4.33
C GLY A 555 -9.83 -35.29 3.91
N VAL A 556 -10.64 -34.39 3.35
CA VAL A 556 -10.22 -33.13 2.74
C VAL A 556 -10.84 -31.94 3.45
N LEU A 557 -10.22 -30.75 3.32
CA LEU A 557 -10.59 -29.54 4.05
C LEU A 557 -12.08 -29.18 3.91
N TYR A 558 -12.61 -29.12 2.69
CA TYR A 558 -13.97 -28.60 2.43
C TYR A 558 -15.08 -29.66 2.50
N ASN A 559 -14.83 -30.87 3.00
CA ASN A 559 -15.88 -31.89 3.15
C ASN A 559 -16.48 -31.81 4.56
N PHE A 560 -17.75 -31.43 4.72
CA PHE A 560 -18.45 -31.25 6.01
C PHE A 560 -19.62 -32.22 6.19
N LYS A 561 -19.62 -33.38 5.54
CA LYS A 561 -20.72 -34.37 5.62
C LYS A 561 -20.99 -34.83 7.06
N GLU A 562 -20.00 -34.76 7.93
CA GLU A 562 -20.07 -35.13 9.34
C GLU A 562 -20.75 -34.07 10.24
N ILE A 563 -20.89 -32.83 9.77
CA ILE A 563 -21.43 -31.73 10.57
C ILE A 563 -22.98 -31.72 10.50
N PRO A 564 -23.70 -31.80 11.63
CA PRO A 564 -25.17 -31.79 11.64
C PRO A 564 -25.75 -30.40 11.33
N VAL A 565 -27.01 -30.36 10.91
CA VAL A 565 -27.76 -29.12 10.66
C VAL A 565 -28.38 -28.57 11.96
N VAL A 566 -28.27 -27.25 12.19
CA VAL A 566 -28.78 -26.50 13.34
C VAL A 566 -29.98 -25.64 12.89
N PRO A 567 -31.10 -25.58 13.68
CA PRO A 567 -32.26 -24.76 13.35
C PRO A 567 -32.00 -23.24 13.40
N ALA A 568 -32.64 -22.46 12.50
CA ALA A 568 -32.48 -21.01 12.41
C ALA A 568 -33.15 -20.22 13.57
N PRO A 569 -32.60 -19.07 13.99
CA PRO A 569 -33.18 -18.17 15.00
C PRO A 569 -34.37 -17.32 14.47
N LYS A 570 -35.25 -16.80 15.35
CA LYS A 570 -36.46 -16.01 14.99
C LYS A 570 -36.15 -14.50 14.82
N PRO A 571 -36.84 -13.74 13.94
CA PRO A 571 -36.54 -12.31 13.67
C PRO A 571 -37.18 -11.29 14.65
N ASP A 572 -36.54 -10.11 14.80
CA ASP A 572 -37.00 -8.91 15.54
C ASP A 572 -37.49 -7.77 14.59
N PRO A 573 -38.29 -6.76 15.04
CA PRO A 573 -38.93 -5.72 14.18
C PRO A 573 -38.15 -4.38 13.96
N GLU A 574 -38.32 -3.70 12.81
CA GLU A 574 -37.58 -2.49 12.31
C GLU A 574 -38.25 -1.09 12.55
N PRO A 575 -37.48 0.05 12.58
CA PRO A 575 -37.97 1.45 12.53
C PRO A 575 -37.49 2.34 11.33
N THR A 576 -38.20 3.46 11.01
CA THR A 576 -38.07 4.33 9.80
C THR A 576 -37.48 5.76 10.01
N PRO A 577 -36.88 6.45 8.99
CA PRO A 577 -36.25 7.80 9.09
C PRO A 577 -36.91 8.97 8.29
N ASP A 578 -36.48 10.23 8.53
CA ASP A 578 -37.00 11.53 7.99
C ASP A 578 -35.91 12.41 7.26
N PRO A 579 -36.24 13.44 6.41
CA PRO A 579 -35.31 14.07 5.43
C PRO A 579 -34.89 15.56 5.66
N ASP A 580 -33.86 16.02 4.90
CA ASP A 580 -33.16 17.34 5.00
C ASP A 580 -33.40 18.38 3.84
N PRO A 581 -33.05 19.70 3.98
CA PRO A 581 -33.27 20.77 2.98
C PRO A 581 -32.01 21.42 2.32
N LYS A 582 -32.22 22.35 1.33
CA LYS A 582 -31.31 22.81 0.23
C LYS A 582 -30.95 24.35 0.22
N PRO A 583 -29.85 24.86 -0.42
CA PRO A 583 -29.42 26.30 -0.42
C PRO A 583 -29.26 27.03 -1.80
N GLU A 584 -28.93 28.35 -1.80
CA GLU A 584 -28.85 29.34 -2.94
C GLU A 584 -27.43 30.01 -3.21
N PRO A 585 -27.16 30.73 -4.36
CA PRO A 585 -25.81 31.08 -4.90
C PRO A 585 -25.43 32.60 -5.14
N LYS A 586 -24.22 32.91 -5.71
CA LYS A 586 -23.58 34.28 -5.91
C LYS A 586 -22.72 34.42 -7.24
N PRO A 587 -22.37 35.63 -7.81
CA PRO A 587 -21.72 35.80 -9.16
C PRO A 587 -20.32 36.54 -9.29
N GLU A 588 -19.75 36.69 -10.53
CA GLU A 588 -18.32 36.96 -11.01
C GLU A 588 -17.95 38.33 -11.75
N PRO A 589 -16.65 38.66 -12.13
CA PRO A 589 -16.09 39.97 -12.65
C PRO A 589 -15.30 40.02 -14.04
N LYS A 590 -14.60 41.14 -14.44
CA LYS A 590 -13.90 41.41 -15.78
C LYS A 590 -12.48 42.15 -15.75
N PRO A 591 -11.57 42.13 -16.81
CA PRO A 591 -10.09 42.50 -16.80
C PRO A 591 -9.50 43.48 -17.91
N GLU A 592 -8.15 43.68 -18.02
CA GLU A 592 -7.35 44.44 -19.08
C GLU A 592 -5.89 43.89 -19.45
N PRO A 593 -5.15 44.34 -20.54
CA PRO A 593 -3.94 43.71 -21.22
C PRO A 593 -2.54 44.48 -21.33
N GLU A 594 -1.57 44.01 -22.20
CA GLU A 594 -0.03 44.08 -22.22
C GLU A 594 0.77 44.79 -23.43
N PRO A 595 2.18 44.86 -23.48
CA PRO A 595 3.11 45.82 -24.22
C PRO A 595 4.31 45.29 -25.15
N THR A 596 5.38 46.11 -25.48
CA THR A 596 6.66 45.88 -26.32
C THR A 596 8.01 46.59 -25.80
N PRO A 597 9.28 46.37 -26.33
CA PRO A 597 10.60 46.25 -25.59
C PRO A 597 11.78 47.28 -25.82
N THR A 598 12.96 47.15 -25.14
CA THR A 598 14.13 48.13 -25.08
C THR A 598 15.54 47.53 -24.62
N PRO A 599 16.71 48.26 -24.49
CA PRO A 599 18.13 47.84 -24.70
C PRO A 599 18.83 47.13 -23.50
N THR A 600 20.06 46.58 -23.62
CA THR A 600 20.77 45.83 -22.54
C THR A 600 20.82 46.63 -21.23
N PRO A 601 20.00 46.29 -20.22
CA PRO A 601 19.77 47.23 -19.13
C PRO A 601 20.83 47.09 -18.04
N GLN A 602 21.43 48.21 -17.63
CA GLN A 602 22.13 48.27 -16.35
C GLN A 602 21.09 48.31 -15.24
N PHE A 603 20.91 47.17 -14.58
CA PHE A 603 19.95 47.10 -13.50
C PHE A 603 20.52 47.66 -12.21
N THR A 604 19.81 48.65 -11.66
CA THR A 604 20.21 49.38 -10.46
C THR A 604 20.18 48.52 -9.19
N ASP A 605 19.48 47.38 -9.21
CA ASP A 605 19.20 46.53 -8.05
C ASP A 605 19.99 45.20 -8.02
N ILE A 606 20.96 45.01 -8.92
CA ILE A 606 21.80 43.79 -8.96
C ILE A 606 23.28 44.02 -8.65
N HIS A 607 23.71 45.25 -8.40
CA HIS A 607 25.14 45.60 -8.31
C HIS A 607 25.94 44.74 -7.30
N THR A 608 25.34 44.44 -6.15
CA THR A 608 25.92 43.60 -5.08
C THR A 608 25.22 42.25 -4.94
N HIS A 609 24.32 41.90 -5.87
CA HIS A 609 23.52 40.68 -5.79
C HIS A 609 24.34 39.47 -6.24
N TRP A 610 24.27 38.35 -5.50
CA TRP A 610 25.04 37.13 -5.80
C TRP A 610 24.79 36.57 -7.20
N ALA A 611 23.61 36.84 -7.77
CA ALA A 611 23.19 36.38 -9.09
C ALA A 611 23.55 37.32 -10.24
N LYS A 612 24.27 38.43 -9.98
CA LYS A 612 24.57 39.47 -10.98
C LYS A 612 25.11 38.90 -12.29
N ASP A 613 26.10 38.01 -12.22
CA ASP A 613 26.76 37.50 -13.42
C ASP A 613 25.84 36.58 -14.23
N TYR A 614 25.03 35.74 -13.57
CA TYR A 614 24.03 34.92 -14.23
C TYR A 614 22.93 35.77 -14.90
N ILE A 615 22.51 36.85 -14.23
CA ILE A 615 21.50 37.78 -14.75
C ILE A 615 22.03 38.51 -15.98
N ASN A 616 23.26 39.04 -15.92
CA ASN A 616 23.89 39.72 -17.05
C ASN A 616 24.05 38.78 -18.24
N GLN A 617 24.54 37.55 -18.02
CA GLN A 617 24.67 36.55 -19.09
C GLN A 617 23.33 36.22 -19.75
N ALA A 618 22.27 35.99 -18.96
CA ALA A 618 20.95 35.69 -19.51
C ALA A 618 20.37 36.87 -20.32
N VAL A 619 20.67 38.10 -19.91
CA VAL A 619 20.20 39.31 -20.60
C VAL A 619 21.00 39.57 -21.89
N GLU A 620 22.33 39.40 -21.85
CA GLU A 620 23.20 39.48 -23.02
C GLU A 620 22.84 38.43 -24.07
N GLN A 621 22.40 37.24 -23.66
CA GLN A 621 21.94 36.17 -24.54
C GLN A 621 20.48 36.35 -25.01
N GLY A 622 19.80 37.44 -24.62
CA GLY A 622 18.40 37.69 -24.98
C GLY A 622 17.39 36.74 -24.33
N ILE A 623 17.82 35.95 -23.34
CA ILE A 623 16.99 34.98 -22.62
C ILE A 623 16.04 35.71 -21.68
N ALA A 624 16.54 36.72 -20.96
CA ALA A 624 15.79 37.49 -19.97
C ALA A 624 15.86 38.99 -20.24
N ASN A 625 14.83 39.71 -19.79
CA ASN A 625 14.77 41.17 -19.76
C ASN A 625 14.41 41.62 -18.34
N GLY A 626 14.76 42.85 -17.98
CA GLY A 626 14.24 43.47 -16.76
C GLY A 626 13.15 44.49 -17.05
N TYR A 627 12.89 45.34 -16.07
CA TYR A 627 11.73 46.22 -16.04
C TYR A 627 12.05 47.61 -16.59
N LYS A 628 11.00 48.35 -17.00
CA LYS A 628 11.11 49.71 -17.55
C LYS A 628 11.72 50.73 -16.59
N ASP A 629 11.74 50.42 -15.29
CA ASP A 629 12.33 51.23 -14.22
C ASP A 629 13.85 51.00 -14.05
N ASN A 630 14.51 50.29 -14.97
CA ASN A 630 15.92 49.88 -14.89
C ASN A 630 16.24 49.01 -13.67
N THR A 631 15.30 48.15 -13.26
CA THR A 631 15.52 47.10 -12.26
C THR A 631 15.34 45.72 -12.87
N PHE A 632 16.01 44.71 -12.30
CA PHE A 632 15.80 43.31 -12.67
C PHE A 632 14.85 42.59 -11.70
N LYS A 633 14.74 43.08 -10.46
CA LYS A 633 14.00 42.49 -9.34
C LYS A 633 14.46 41.05 -9.05
N PRO A 634 15.76 40.82 -8.76
CA PRO A 634 16.34 39.48 -8.67
C PRO A 634 15.67 38.59 -7.61
N ASN A 635 15.15 39.18 -6.53
CA ASN A 635 14.48 38.46 -5.45
C ASN A 635 12.98 38.27 -5.67
N GLN A 636 12.40 38.88 -6.72
CA GLN A 636 11.00 38.66 -7.05
C GLN A 636 10.80 37.25 -7.61
N SER A 637 9.71 36.59 -7.22
CA SER A 637 9.30 35.30 -7.77
C SER A 637 9.04 35.37 -9.28
N LEU A 638 9.36 34.29 -9.99
CA LEU A 638 9.00 34.11 -11.39
C LEU A 638 7.55 33.70 -11.54
N THR A 639 6.85 34.26 -12.53
CA THR A 639 5.57 33.70 -12.98
C THR A 639 5.75 32.55 -13.97
N ARG A 640 4.72 31.71 -14.14
CA ARG A 640 4.71 30.58 -15.09
C ARG A 640 4.99 31.02 -16.53
N ALA A 641 4.42 32.14 -16.96
CA ALA A 641 4.72 32.73 -18.27
C ALA A 641 6.21 33.06 -18.38
N GLN A 642 6.75 33.75 -17.38
CA GLN A 642 8.16 34.14 -17.38
C GLN A 642 9.09 32.93 -17.39
N ALA A 643 8.79 31.86 -16.65
CA ALA A 643 9.60 30.64 -16.61
C ALA A 643 9.67 29.95 -17.98
N VAL A 644 8.52 29.86 -18.64
CA VAL A 644 8.44 29.27 -19.97
C VAL A 644 9.14 30.14 -21.01
N SER A 645 8.92 31.46 -21.00
CA SER A 645 9.56 32.38 -21.92
C SER A 645 11.09 32.29 -21.89
N ILE A 646 11.69 32.24 -20.69
CA ILE A 646 13.15 32.13 -20.57
C ILE A 646 13.67 30.76 -21.07
N LEU A 647 12.93 29.66 -20.82
CA LEU A 647 13.33 28.33 -21.28
C LEU A 647 13.24 28.17 -22.80
N VAL A 648 12.16 28.69 -23.39
CA VAL A 648 11.94 28.64 -24.84
C VAL A 648 12.99 29.44 -25.58
N ARG A 649 13.34 30.64 -25.09
CA ARG A 649 14.41 31.46 -25.68
C ARG A 649 15.77 30.80 -25.53
N ALA A 650 16.06 30.24 -24.35
CA ALA A 650 17.32 29.56 -24.08
C ALA A 650 17.57 28.34 -24.99
N LEU A 651 16.51 27.65 -25.39
CA LEU A 651 16.56 26.49 -26.29
C LEU A 651 16.22 26.81 -27.74
N ASP A 652 15.96 28.08 -28.06
CA ASP A 652 15.44 28.57 -29.35
C ASP A 652 14.26 27.75 -29.92
N LEU A 653 13.34 27.31 -29.05
CA LEU A 653 12.22 26.47 -29.45
C LEU A 653 11.20 27.27 -30.26
N LYS A 654 10.73 26.69 -31.36
CA LYS A 654 9.71 27.26 -32.24
C LYS A 654 8.52 26.32 -32.38
N THR A 655 7.36 26.90 -32.66
CA THR A 655 6.18 26.17 -33.12
C THR A 655 5.33 27.07 -34.01
N ASP A 656 4.65 26.47 -34.98
CA ASP A 656 3.61 27.08 -35.81
C ASP A 656 2.19 26.78 -35.27
N LYS A 657 2.09 25.93 -34.25
CA LYS A 657 0.83 25.50 -33.65
C LYS A 657 0.47 26.37 -32.45
N LYS A 658 -0.80 26.70 -32.30
CA LYS A 658 -1.32 27.39 -31.11
C LYS A 658 -1.41 26.41 -29.92
N ALA A 659 -1.22 26.92 -28.71
CA ALA A 659 -1.57 26.18 -27.50
C ALA A 659 -3.07 26.27 -27.20
N PRO A 660 -3.68 25.21 -26.64
CA PRO A 660 -5.11 25.16 -26.33
C PRO A 660 -5.42 25.82 -24.98
N PHE A 661 -4.87 27.00 -24.68
CA PHE A 661 -5.02 27.67 -23.38
C PHE A 661 -5.73 29.03 -23.49
N PRO A 662 -7.05 29.09 -23.21
CA PRO A 662 -7.82 30.32 -23.36
C PRO A 662 -7.33 31.47 -22.47
N ASP A 663 -6.76 31.18 -21.30
CA ASP A 663 -6.28 32.18 -20.34
C ASP A 663 -4.95 32.85 -20.72
N THR A 664 -4.33 32.40 -21.81
CA THR A 664 -3.15 33.06 -22.42
C THR A 664 -3.54 34.17 -23.39
N GLN A 665 -4.80 34.20 -23.86
CA GLN A 665 -5.27 35.14 -24.89
C GLN A 665 -5.11 36.62 -24.51
N LYS A 666 -5.05 36.93 -23.20
CA LYS A 666 -4.87 38.30 -22.68
C LYS A 666 -3.42 38.80 -22.67
N TYR A 667 -2.44 37.94 -22.94
CA TYR A 667 -1.01 38.26 -22.94
C TYR A 667 -0.52 38.63 -24.35
N ALA A 668 0.64 39.28 -24.46
CA ALA A 668 1.24 39.62 -25.75
C ALA A 668 1.42 38.39 -26.66
N SER A 669 1.25 38.54 -27.98
CA SER A 669 1.33 37.43 -28.95
C SER A 669 2.64 36.66 -28.86
N SER A 670 3.77 37.34 -28.63
CA SER A 670 5.08 36.71 -28.43
C SER A 670 5.10 35.78 -27.20
N THR A 671 4.41 36.15 -26.12
CA THR A 671 4.29 35.32 -24.92
C THR A 671 3.36 34.13 -25.16
N GLN A 672 2.29 34.29 -25.96
CA GLN A 672 1.43 33.17 -26.37
C GLN A 672 2.19 32.16 -27.25
N GLU A 673 3.01 32.64 -28.18
CA GLU A 673 3.87 31.81 -29.04
C GLU A 673 4.90 31.02 -28.22
N GLU A 674 5.55 31.66 -27.23
CA GLU A 674 6.48 30.98 -26.34
C GLU A 674 5.78 29.91 -25.48
N ILE A 675 4.60 30.22 -24.95
CA ILE A 675 3.79 29.23 -24.21
C ILE A 675 3.40 28.05 -25.12
N ALA A 676 3.05 28.33 -26.37
CA ALA A 676 2.73 27.30 -27.34
C ALA A 676 3.93 26.42 -27.66
N ALA A 677 5.11 27.03 -27.87
CA ALA A 677 6.35 26.29 -28.12
C ALA A 677 6.66 25.35 -26.94
N ALA A 678 6.63 25.85 -25.70
CA ALA A 678 6.89 24.99 -24.54
C ALA A 678 5.85 23.87 -24.37
N TYR A 679 4.59 24.10 -24.72
CA TYR A 679 3.56 23.06 -24.67
C TYR A 679 3.80 21.97 -25.71
N HIS A 680 4.03 22.35 -26.99
CA HIS A 680 4.20 21.39 -28.09
C HIS A 680 5.53 20.64 -28.01
N HIS A 681 6.55 21.23 -27.39
CA HIS A 681 7.81 20.54 -27.06
C HIS A 681 7.75 19.80 -25.72
N GLY A 682 6.60 19.75 -25.05
CA GLY A 682 6.40 18.93 -23.85
C GLY A 682 6.99 19.48 -22.55
N LEU A 683 7.56 20.68 -22.54
CA LEU A 683 8.16 21.31 -21.35
C LEU A 683 7.11 21.59 -20.27
N VAL A 684 5.90 21.94 -20.68
CA VAL A 684 4.79 22.32 -19.79
C VAL A 684 3.48 21.68 -20.18
N LYS A 685 2.63 21.48 -19.16
CA LYS A 685 1.24 21.07 -19.32
C LYS A 685 0.33 22.19 -18.79
N GLY A 686 -0.88 22.24 -19.33
CA GLY A 686 -1.96 23.03 -18.74
C GLY A 686 -2.60 22.29 -17.57
N LYS A 687 -3.37 23.02 -16.79
CA LYS A 687 -4.23 22.49 -15.75
C LYS A 687 -5.64 23.02 -16.02
N ASP A 688 -6.61 22.13 -16.12
CA ASP A 688 -8.03 22.46 -16.37
C ASP A 688 -8.24 23.32 -17.62
N GLY A 689 -7.54 22.96 -18.72
CA GLY A 689 -7.57 23.71 -19.98
C GLY A 689 -6.91 25.09 -19.93
N LYS A 690 -6.27 25.46 -18.82
CA LYS A 690 -5.62 26.75 -18.60
C LYS A 690 -4.11 26.61 -18.42
N PHE A 691 -3.37 27.65 -18.81
CA PHE A 691 -1.93 27.73 -18.60
C PHE A 691 -1.55 28.35 -17.25
N MET A 692 -2.40 29.19 -16.65
CA MET A 692 -2.14 29.97 -15.42
C MET A 692 -0.89 30.88 -15.51
N PRO A 693 -0.82 31.83 -16.46
CA PRO A 693 0.44 32.51 -16.80
C PRO A 693 0.99 33.43 -15.70
N ALA A 694 0.15 33.97 -14.81
CA ALA A 694 0.55 34.85 -13.71
C ALA A 694 0.93 34.11 -12.42
N GLN A 695 0.69 32.79 -12.34
CA GLN A 695 0.98 32.02 -11.14
C GLN A 695 2.49 31.95 -10.91
N GLU A 696 2.94 32.18 -9.67
CA GLU A 696 4.35 32.01 -9.32
C GLU A 696 4.79 30.55 -9.47
N VAL A 697 6.01 30.34 -9.97
CA VAL A 697 6.57 29.01 -10.20
C VAL A 697 7.31 28.55 -8.95
N THR A 698 6.88 27.42 -8.39
CA THR A 698 7.60 26.79 -7.28
C THR A 698 8.90 26.16 -7.74
N ARG A 699 9.82 25.86 -6.81
CA ARG A 699 11.09 25.19 -7.13
C ARG A 699 10.88 23.80 -7.76
N ALA A 700 9.88 23.04 -7.32
CA ALA A 700 9.50 21.78 -7.97
C ALA A 700 9.04 21.96 -9.41
N GLN A 701 8.23 22.99 -9.67
CA GLN A 701 7.73 23.26 -11.02
C GLN A 701 8.85 23.71 -11.96
N MET A 702 9.76 24.57 -11.49
CA MET A 702 10.94 24.96 -12.27
C MET A 702 11.83 23.74 -12.56
N ALA A 703 12.02 22.85 -11.58
CA ALA A 703 12.77 21.61 -11.76
C ALA A 703 12.14 20.72 -12.85
N LEU A 704 10.81 20.52 -12.81
CA LEU A 704 10.09 19.74 -13.82
C LEU A 704 10.25 20.31 -15.23
N MET A 705 10.19 21.63 -15.37
CA MET A 705 10.39 22.29 -16.67
C MET A 705 11.80 22.07 -17.20
N LEU A 706 12.82 22.20 -16.35
CA LEU A 706 14.22 21.95 -16.72
C LEU A 706 14.51 20.47 -17.02
N TYR A 707 13.86 19.55 -16.29
CA TYR A 707 13.98 18.11 -16.51
C TYR A 707 13.47 17.68 -17.89
N ARG A 708 12.32 18.23 -18.30
CA ARG A 708 11.78 18.01 -19.65
C ARG A 708 12.59 18.75 -20.72
N ALA A 709 13.06 19.96 -20.41
CA ALA A 709 13.96 20.70 -21.29
C ALA A 709 15.28 19.95 -21.55
N TYR A 710 15.79 19.18 -20.57
CA TYR A 710 16.95 18.32 -20.75
C TYR A 710 16.70 17.24 -21.81
N GLU A 711 15.55 16.57 -21.74
CA GLU A 711 15.17 15.56 -22.74
C GLU A 711 15.08 16.18 -24.14
N VAL A 712 14.49 17.38 -24.26
CA VAL A 712 14.42 18.09 -25.55
C VAL A 712 15.80 18.50 -26.07
N LYS A 713 16.70 18.98 -25.21
CA LYS A 713 18.07 19.39 -25.59
C LYS A 713 18.92 18.21 -26.05
N ASN A 714 18.79 17.05 -25.39
CA ASN A 714 19.73 15.94 -25.54
C ASN A 714 19.15 14.73 -26.30
N GLY A 715 17.84 14.71 -26.58
CA GLY A 715 17.15 13.62 -27.26
C GLY A 715 16.90 12.37 -26.40
N GLU A 716 17.32 12.39 -25.13
CA GLU A 716 17.05 11.34 -24.16
C GLU A 716 16.83 11.91 -22.75
N MET A 717 16.03 11.21 -21.94
CA MET A 717 15.86 11.57 -20.53
C MET A 717 17.17 11.44 -19.76
N TYR A 718 17.32 12.29 -18.74
CA TYR A 718 18.45 12.22 -17.82
C TYR A 718 18.51 10.85 -17.12
N LYS A 719 19.68 10.21 -17.16
CA LYS A 719 19.90 8.90 -16.52
C LYS A 719 20.43 9.11 -15.11
N PHE A 720 19.82 8.42 -14.15
CA PHE A 720 20.15 8.56 -12.74
C PHE A 720 20.94 7.35 -12.24
N ASP A 721 22.11 7.60 -11.69
CA ASP A 721 22.82 6.59 -10.88
C ASP A 721 22.30 6.58 -9.44
N LYS A 722 21.82 7.72 -8.93
CA LYS A 722 21.26 7.87 -7.60
C LYS A 722 20.31 9.07 -7.50
N MET A 723 19.22 8.90 -6.74
CA MET A 723 18.30 10.01 -6.45
C MET A 723 18.88 10.97 -5.40
N ALA A 724 18.49 12.24 -5.45
CA ALA A 724 18.97 13.24 -4.50
C ALA A 724 18.53 12.90 -3.07
N PRO A 725 19.38 13.14 -2.07
CA PRO A 725 19.14 12.71 -0.69
C PRO A 725 18.20 13.66 0.08
N PHE A 726 17.44 14.52 -0.60
CA PHE A 726 16.57 15.49 0.07
C PHE A 726 15.37 14.80 0.73
N ARG A 727 15.03 15.26 1.93
CA ARG A 727 13.95 14.64 2.72
C ARG A 727 12.57 15.09 2.24
N ASP A 728 12.45 16.37 1.96
CA ASP A 728 11.23 17.07 1.57
C ASP A 728 10.79 16.86 0.11
N ILE A 729 11.60 16.18 -0.71
CA ILE A 729 11.19 15.78 -2.06
C ILE A 729 10.44 14.45 -2.06
N ARG A 730 10.58 13.62 -1.02
CA ARG A 730 10.04 12.25 -0.98
C ARG A 730 8.51 12.18 -1.03
N SER A 731 7.83 13.28 -0.72
CA SER A 731 6.37 13.42 -0.78
C SER A 731 5.85 13.86 -2.15
N TYR A 732 6.74 14.21 -3.09
CA TYR A 732 6.36 14.60 -4.46
C TYR A 732 6.32 13.36 -5.36
N ASN A 733 5.55 13.44 -6.45
CA ASN A 733 5.49 12.35 -7.43
C ASN A 733 6.87 12.06 -8.05
N MET A 734 7.06 10.85 -8.59
CA MET A 734 8.36 10.40 -9.07
C MET A 734 8.93 11.27 -10.20
N GLU A 735 8.09 11.87 -11.05
CA GLU A 735 8.55 12.80 -12.09
C GLU A 735 9.20 14.04 -11.47
N ALA A 736 8.60 14.62 -10.43
CA ALA A 736 9.14 15.75 -9.70
C ALA A 736 10.38 15.36 -8.86
N VAL A 737 10.39 14.17 -8.26
CA VAL A 737 11.57 13.64 -7.54
C VAL A 737 12.75 13.48 -8.48
N LYS A 738 12.54 12.91 -9.67
CA LYS A 738 13.56 12.80 -10.73
C LYS A 738 14.04 14.19 -11.16
N ALA A 739 13.12 15.11 -11.42
CA ALA A 739 13.46 16.46 -11.84
C ALA A 739 14.33 17.20 -10.80
N MET A 740 13.95 17.17 -9.52
CA MET A 740 14.73 17.78 -8.44
C MET A 740 16.07 17.05 -8.22
N SER A 741 16.09 15.73 -8.43
CA SER A 741 17.32 14.94 -8.37
C SER A 741 18.29 15.28 -9.49
N MET A 742 17.79 15.58 -10.71
CA MET A 742 18.62 15.97 -11.84
C MET A 742 19.29 17.32 -11.56
N LEU A 743 18.53 18.29 -11.05
CA LEU A 743 19.08 19.60 -10.69
C LEU A 743 20.15 19.50 -9.60
N TYR A 744 20.01 18.56 -8.68
CA TYR A 744 21.04 18.27 -7.67
C TYR A 744 22.28 17.64 -8.27
N ASP A 745 22.11 16.60 -9.08
CA ASP A 745 23.20 15.84 -9.67
C ASP A 745 24.05 16.71 -10.60
N LEU A 746 23.39 17.54 -11.41
CA LEU A 746 24.03 18.52 -12.28
C LEU A 746 24.49 19.81 -11.58
N LYS A 747 24.41 19.86 -10.25
CA LYS A 747 24.85 20.97 -9.39
C LYS A 747 24.14 22.31 -9.64
N MET A 748 22.99 22.27 -10.31
CA MET A 748 22.13 23.43 -10.58
C MET A 748 21.46 23.94 -9.29
N ALA A 749 21.09 23.02 -8.40
CA ALA A 749 20.53 23.35 -7.10
C ALA A 749 21.10 22.43 -6.00
N LYS A 750 21.59 23.01 -4.90
CA LYS A 750 22.22 22.23 -3.81
C LYS A 750 21.30 21.95 -2.62
N GLY A 751 20.14 22.61 -2.55
CA GLY A 751 19.27 22.58 -1.36
C GLY A 751 19.93 23.22 -0.14
N GLU A 752 19.25 23.17 1.01
CA GLU A 752 19.73 23.68 2.30
C GLU A 752 19.27 22.75 3.42
N ASN A 753 20.14 22.46 4.40
CA ASN A 753 19.82 21.63 5.58
C ASN A 753 19.19 20.25 5.25
N GLY A 754 19.58 19.65 4.13
CA GLY A 754 19.04 18.36 3.68
C GLY A 754 17.67 18.44 2.98
N ASN A 755 17.24 19.64 2.59
CA ASN A 755 15.95 19.94 1.96
C ASN A 755 16.13 20.67 0.61
N PHE A 756 15.28 20.37 -0.36
CA PHE A 756 15.24 21.07 -1.66
C PHE A 756 14.35 22.33 -1.63
N MET A 757 13.40 22.37 -0.69
CA MET A 757 12.33 23.35 -0.50
C MET A 757 11.41 23.48 -1.73
N PRO A 758 10.71 22.42 -2.17
CA PRO A 758 10.11 22.39 -3.50
C PRO A 758 8.87 23.27 -3.66
N SER A 759 8.23 23.65 -2.54
CA SER A 759 7.06 24.54 -2.51
C SER A 759 7.43 26.03 -2.55
N ASN A 760 8.66 26.41 -2.21
CA ASN A 760 9.07 27.82 -2.23
C ASN A 760 9.03 28.35 -3.66
N SER A 761 8.62 29.62 -3.81
CA SER A 761 8.68 30.30 -5.09
C SER A 761 10.12 30.41 -5.59
N THR A 762 10.29 30.24 -6.89
CA THR A 762 11.58 30.40 -7.56
C THR A 762 11.77 31.88 -7.88
N SER A 763 12.71 32.55 -7.22
CA SER A 763 13.07 33.93 -7.55
C SER A 763 13.71 34.02 -8.95
N ARG A 764 13.62 35.19 -9.58
CA ARG A 764 14.31 35.54 -10.84
C ARG A 764 15.79 35.20 -10.82
N ALA A 765 16.51 35.52 -9.75
CA ALA A 765 17.92 35.20 -9.57
C ALA A 765 18.23 33.69 -9.65
N HIS A 766 17.51 32.89 -8.85
CA HIS A 766 17.67 31.43 -8.84
C HIS A 766 17.34 30.80 -10.19
N ALA A 767 16.30 31.27 -10.89
CA ALA A 767 15.97 30.79 -12.23
C ALA A 767 17.10 31.06 -13.23
N MET A 768 17.70 32.25 -13.22
CA MET A 768 18.81 32.58 -14.12
C MET A 768 20.04 31.71 -13.87
N LYS A 769 20.40 31.48 -12.60
CA LYS A 769 21.49 30.56 -12.25
C LYS A 769 21.23 29.15 -12.80
N MET A 770 20.06 28.57 -12.50
CA MET A 770 19.73 27.21 -12.93
C MET A 770 19.73 27.07 -14.46
N LEU A 771 19.23 28.10 -15.17
CA LEU A 771 19.15 28.10 -16.62
C LEU A 771 20.52 28.23 -17.29
N ILE A 772 21.38 29.13 -16.83
CA ILE A 772 22.74 29.28 -17.36
C ILE A 772 23.58 28.03 -17.08
N GLU A 773 23.45 27.43 -15.90
CA GLU A 773 24.13 26.17 -15.60
C GLU A 773 23.61 25.00 -16.44
N PHE A 774 22.30 24.97 -16.73
CA PHE A 774 21.69 24.03 -17.68
C PHE A 774 22.21 24.17 -19.11
N LEU A 775 22.41 25.39 -19.60
CA LEU A 775 22.97 25.59 -20.95
C LEU A 775 24.41 25.06 -21.04
N ASN A 776 25.16 25.12 -19.94
CA ASN A 776 26.55 24.66 -19.86
C ASN A 776 26.72 23.14 -19.68
N THR A 777 25.64 22.36 -19.51
CA THR A 777 25.74 20.89 -19.47
C THR A 777 26.06 20.35 -20.85
N LYS A 778 27.05 19.44 -20.92
CA LYS A 778 27.50 18.78 -22.15
C LYS A 778 26.62 17.60 -22.51
#